data_AF-A0AAW3A6I4-F1
#
_entry.id   AF-A0AAW3A6I4-F1
#
_cell.length_a   1.000
_cell.length_b   1.000
_cell.length_c   1.000
_cell.angle_alpha   90.00
_cell.angle_beta   90.00
_cell.angle_gamma   90.00
#
_symmetry.space_group_name_H-M   'P 1'
#
loop_
_entity.id
_entity.type
_entity.pdbx_description
1 polymer ?
#
loop_
_entity_poly.entity_id
_entity_poly.type
_entity_poly.pdbx_seq_one_letter_code
_entity_poly.pdbx_strand_id
1 'polypeptide(L)'
;MDAERTAVRIFDLIDARQISQAEGALETALQKFPDDDTLLAAEALVVMRSGNYHLAKTKAIALSRRNITKPKAVNALVHVLQNCCCWDALASTYERLRALQNERQISENLVQTYTRMGAYAKVQQIAMQLYRQYSDPKYQVWMVQAMLAQVPAGSSDHMLLKLSTKLLDAAVLTEKGHVVPSTVQTYVDVLAQQGQYATAVGFLLSERAAKIGLLATRLEALARMLQKAGQVSAANAVARHLWSQESDNWTSFTIYKDTLVPVAGVGADQGGSATSVLEVLGPVPEMRTTIDCTMAHHSLEEAVQLARQLQELEVSKHPNKHRRGPYLAELDLLHSLQSTYMQARVMAYVERFYSKPSCYLDISTFLTPAIAAGVYEWSRSSGSASPRDEVDKHTRRILGLRCLVGSWETTPAAGEARALFHECVKAYQSSRHLSESLAWSEEGLCDGYITVALNIALRCHVAGKDSPDYSYLVEGLDLMSIVDRRMNNPTWLIYAVCFANLLGLTECAALHQLAFKNVQRDTMAHLGYWPLLTGLALEDVTNWDGWAEDYYSLQERDCSLLRAKVFNYTSWPAMQDVHRFEAAQANSLYRWQCPANAFTSALCGCQTQKDVNETLKTHAEALWAAWERLSATGAADTLIDNTDWVVAKSMVLGNIHSTTVQQLTESLVSVPSRMWQVRRSRQLLASIFLLHDMAAVSAHRHAAGQASRSRKGKNSHAGSGAASTADAPVLYSPRLVTSSVSVEYLPAVQPLASVLRAYVDSLGEAAPETANASAELRTYLKSLVADSEYSAGIFEAFLYPQACILSALLRMAPAAKLPVKQWAADVREILEEAQHRYESRLWSTLATTVGQTPAPSADVVRNITLAPDSFTAKLEAEKVHRIVGYVSSLRADIGAYVR
;
A
#
# COMPACT_ATOMS: atom_id res chain seq x y z
N MET A 1 52.12 -2.73 -20.37
CA MET A 1 50.68 -3.00 -20.54
C MET A 1 49.96 -1.71 -20.24
N ASP A 2 49.33 -1.12 -21.24
CA ASP A 2 48.63 0.15 -21.07
C ASP A 2 47.38 -0.03 -20.22
N ALA A 3 47.18 0.87 -19.25
CA ALA A 3 46.01 0.91 -18.38
C ALA A 3 44.69 0.88 -19.18
N GLU A 4 44.68 1.47 -20.37
CA GLU A 4 43.52 1.50 -21.27
C GLU A 4 43.14 0.13 -21.83
N ARG A 5 44.12 -0.70 -22.25
CA ARG A 5 43.85 -2.07 -22.73
C ARG A 5 43.34 -2.97 -21.61
N THR A 6 43.89 -2.79 -20.40
CA THR A 6 43.42 -3.51 -19.22
C THR A 6 41.99 -3.10 -18.83
N ALA A 7 41.68 -1.81 -18.89
CA ALA A 7 40.33 -1.31 -18.63
C ALA A 7 39.29 -1.82 -19.63
N VAL A 8 39.62 -1.89 -20.94
CA VAL A 8 38.73 -2.48 -21.96
C VAL A 8 38.40 -3.93 -21.63
N ARG A 9 39.41 -4.74 -21.33
CA ARG A 9 39.20 -6.15 -20.94
C ARG A 9 38.30 -6.28 -19.71
N ILE A 10 38.45 -5.39 -18.72
CA ILE A 10 37.61 -5.41 -17.52
C ILE A 10 36.14 -5.08 -17.88
N PHE A 11 35.90 -4.06 -18.72
CA PHE A 11 34.54 -3.76 -19.18
C PHE A 11 33.92 -4.90 -19.99
N ASP A 12 34.69 -5.55 -20.86
CA ASP A 12 34.20 -6.71 -21.63
C ASP A 12 33.78 -7.87 -20.71
N LEU A 13 34.53 -8.11 -19.61
CA LEU A 13 34.18 -9.11 -18.60
C LEU A 13 32.91 -8.72 -17.82
N ILE A 14 32.74 -7.42 -17.52
CA ILE A 14 31.52 -6.89 -16.87
C ILE A 14 30.32 -7.09 -17.78
N ASP A 15 30.44 -6.75 -19.06
CA ASP A 15 29.37 -6.87 -20.06
C ASP A 15 29.01 -8.34 -20.32
N ALA A 16 30.00 -9.25 -20.28
CA ALA A 16 29.81 -10.70 -20.34
C ALA A 16 29.25 -11.32 -19.04
N ARG A 17 28.95 -10.50 -18.01
CA ARG A 17 28.47 -10.92 -16.67
C ARG A 17 29.44 -11.83 -15.90
N GLN A 18 30.73 -11.81 -16.22
CA GLN A 18 31.77 -12.57 -15.53
C GLN A 18 32.37 -11.74 -14.37
N ILE A 19 31.53 -11.40 -13.38
CA ILE A 19 31.87 -10.42 -12.33
C ILE A 19 33.07 -10.85 -11.48
N SER A 20 33.17 -12.11 -11.09
CA SER A 20 34.31 -12.62 -10.28
C SER A 20 35.65 -12.54 -11.01
N GLN A 21 35.65 -12.77 -12.32
CA GLN A 21 36.84 -12.63 -13.16
C GLN A 21 37.20 -11.15 -13.37
N ALA A 22 36.18 -10.29 -13.48
CA ALA A 22 36.36 -8.85 -13.55
C ALA A 22 36.96 -8.30 -12.25
N GLU A 23 36.51 -8.76 -11.08
CA GLU A 23 37.05 -8.40 -9.75
C GLU A 23 38.54 -8.74 -9.64
N GLY A 24 38.93 -9.99 -9.94
CA GLY A 24 40.35 -10.40 -9.86
C GLY A 24 41.25 -9.64 -10.85
N ALA A 25 40.74 -9.37 -12.07
CA ALA A 25 41.46 -8.56 -13.06
C ALA A 25 41.60 -7.09 -12.62
N LEU A 26 40.56 -6.56 -11.97
CA LEU A 26 40.51 -5.20 -11.46
C LEU A 26 41.43 -5.00 -10.25
N GLU A 27 41.47 -5.92 -9.28
CA GLU A 27 42.39 -5.84 -8.13
C GLU A 27 43.85 -5.79 -8.61
N THR A 28 44.19 -6.65 -9.57
CA THR A 28 45.53 -6.67 -10.19
C THR A 28 45.84 -5.37 -10.94
N ALA A 29 44.82 -4.75 -11.55
CA ALA A 29 44.96 -3.49 -12.29
C ALA A 29 45.10 -2.28 -11.36
N LEU A 30 44.30 -2.20 -10.29
CA LEU A 30 44.33 -1.13 -9.30
C LEU A 30 45.62 -1.14 -8.48
N GLN A 31 46.23 -2.31 -8.23
CA GLN A 31 47.57 -2.39 -7.63
C GLN A 31 48.65 -1.74 -8.52
N LYS A 32 48.48 -1.77 -9.84
CA LYS A 32 49.43 -1.21 -10.82
C LYS A 32 49.12 0.24 -11.18
N PHE A 33 47.86 0.62 -11.18
CA PHE A 33 47.35 1.94 -11.59
C PHE A 33 46.25 2.43 -10.62
N PRO A 34 46.61 2.80 -9.38
CA PRO A 34 45.62 3.11 -8.33
C PRO A 34 44.80 4.37 -8.59
N ASP A 35 45.32 5.32 -9.36
CA ASP A 35 44.70 6.63 -9.61
C ASP A 35 44.03 6.78 -10.98
N ASP A 36 43.92 5.71 -11.80
CA ASP A 36 43.27 5.82 -13.11
C ASP A 36 41.74 5.90 -12.99
N ASP A 37 41.15 6.99 -13.49
CA ASP A 37 39.70 7.24 -13.41
C ASP A 37 38.85 6.15 -14.09
N THR A 38 39.36 5.50 -15.13
CA THR A 38 38.64 4.44 -15.86
C THR A 38 38.55 3.16 -15.04
N LEU A 39 39.64 2.80 -14.36
CA LEU A 39 39.66 1.64 -13.46
C LEU A 39 38.81 1.88 -12.20
N LEU A 40 38.85 3.08 -11.62
CA LEU A 40 37.98 3.45 -10.51
C LEU A 40 36.48 3.44 -10.90
N ALA A 41 36.16 3.86 -12.14
CA ALA A 41 34.80 3.77 -12.65
C ALA A 41 34.36 2.30 -12.86
N ALA A 42 35.26 1.45 -13.35
CA ALA A 42 35.02 0.01 -13.48
C ALA A 42 34.83 -0.65 -12.11
N GLU A 43 35.59 -0.22 -11.09
CA GLU A 43 35.44 -0.69 -9.71
C GLU A 43 34.06 -0.37 -9.14
N ALA A 44 33.60 0.88 -9.26
CA ALA A 44 32.26 1.25 -8.82
C ALA A 44 31.17 0.45 -9.55
N LEU A 45 31.37 0.16 -10.84
CA LEU A 45 30.44 -0.62 -11.66
C LEU A 45 30.40 -2.10 -11.26
N VAL A 46 31.55 -2.72 -10.99
CA VAL A 46 31.67 -4.11 -10.51
C VAL A 46 30.97 -4.27 -9.17
N VAL A 47 31.25 -3.37 -8.21
CA VAL A 47 30.64 -3.38 -6.87
C VAL A 47 29.12 -3.21 -6.93
N MET A 48 28.62 -2.39 -7.87
CA MET A 48 27.18 -2.25 -8.09
C MET A 48 26.57 -3.54 -8.68
N ARG A 49 27.25 -4.18 -9.65
CA ARG A 49 26.79 -5.43 -10.27
C ARG A 49 26.84 -6.64 -9.34
N SER A 50 27.70 -6.62 -8.32
CA SER A 50 27.73 -7.62 -7.25
C SER A 50 26.66 -7.38 -6.16
N GLY A 51 25.86 -6.32 -6.27
CA GLY A 51 24.72 -6.04 -5.40
C GLY A 51 25.02 -5.11 -4.22
N ASN A 52 26.26 -4.66 -4.04
CA ASN A 52 26.64 -3.76 -2.95
C ASN A 52 26.45 -2.28 -3.33
N TYR A 53 25.18 -1.85 -3.41
CA TYR A 53 24.82 -0.50 -3.84
C TYR A 53 25.33 0.61 -2.91
N HIS A 54 25.43 0.36 -1.60
CA HIS A 54 25.93 1.35 -0.64
C HIS A 54 27.42 1.67 -0.86
N LEU A 55 28.25 0.65 -1.03
CA LEU A 55 29.66 0.84 -1.34
C LEU A 55 29.85 1.46 -2.73
N ALA A 56 29.08 1.00 -3.72
CA ALA A 56 29.09 1.58 -5.07
C ALA A 56 28.73 3.06 -5.06
N LYS A 57 27.69 3.46 -4.30
CA LYS A 57 27.28 4.86 -4.09
C LYS A 57 28.43 5.71 -3.55
N THR A 58 29.08 5.22 -2.49
CA THR A 58 30.21 5.95 -1.86
C THR A 58 31.36 6.15 -2.83
N LYS A 59 31.76 5.10 -3.55
CA LYS A 59 32.83 5.15 -4.56
C LYS A 59 32.48 6.06 -5.73
N ALA A 60 31.25 5.98 -6.24
CA ALA A 60 30.78 6.80 -7.35
C ALA A 60 30.70 8.29 -6.97
N ILE A 61 30.23 8.63 -5.77
CA ILE A 61 30.21 10.02 -5.28
C ILE A 61 31.64 10.56 -5.16
N ALA A 62 32.57 9.78 -4.59
CA ALA A 62 33.97 10.19 -4.49
C ALA A 62 34.60 10.43 -5.87
N LEU A 63 34.38 9.49 -6.80
CA LEU A 63 34.86 9.57 -8.18
C LEU A 63 34.26 10.77 -8.92
N SER A 64 32.98 11.08 -8.69
CA SER A 64 32.30 12.23 -9.32
C SER A 64 32.95 13.57 -8.98
N ARG A 65 33.65 13.70 -7.84
CA ARG A 65 34.33 14.94 -7.46
C ARG A 65 35.59 15.22 -8.30
N ARG A 66 36.10 14.22 -9.04
CA ARG A 66 37.24 14.34 -9.94
C ARG A 66 36.80 14.86 -11.32
N ASN A 67 37.70 15.53 -12.05
CA ASN A 67 37.45 16.03 -13.41
C ASN A 67 37.72 14.94 -14.46
N ILE A 68 36.75 14.04 -14.62
CA ILE A 68 36.87 12.90 -15.55
C ILE A 68 36.47 13.34 -16.96
N THR A 69 37.38 13.15 -17.93
CA THR A 69 37.17 13.52 -19.34
C THR A 69 37.01 12.31 -20.26
N LYS A 70 37.49 11.13 -19.85
CA LYS A 70 37.46 9.90 -20.67
C LYS A 70 36.02 9.39 -20.89
N PRO A 71 35.51 9.24 -22.13
CA PRO A 71 34.11 8.89 -22.38
C PRO A 71 33.64 7.58 -21.74
N LYS A 72 34.45 6.52 -21.76
CA LYS A 72 34.10 5.23 -21.12
C LYS A 72 33.97 5.35 -19.60
N ALA A 73 34.89 6.08 -18.97
CA ALA A 73 34.85 6.34 -17.52
C ALA A 73 33.64 7.20 -17.14
N VAL A 74 33.32 8.23 -17.93
CA VAL A 74 32.12 9.07 -17.75
C VAL A 74 30.84 8.25 -17.88
N ASN A 75 30.71 7.42 -18.92
CA ASN A 75 29.51 6.60 -19.12
C ASN A 75 29.33 5.57 -18.00
N ALA A 76 30.41 4.93 -17.55
CA ALA A 76 30.38 4.01 -16.41
C ALA A 76 29.99 4.75 -15.12
N LEU A 77 30.59 5.90 -14.83
CA LEU A 77 30.24 6.73 -13.67
C LEU A 77 28.78 7.17 -13.71
N VAL A 78 28.30 7.69 -14.84
CA VAL A 78 26.89 8.09 -15.04
C VAL A 78 25.97 6.91 -14.80
N HIS A 79 26.28 5.74 -15.35
CA HIS A 79 25.48 4.54 -15.16
C HIS A 79 25.41 4.13 -13.68
N VAL A 80 26.53 4.16 -12.95
CA VAL A 80 26.53 3.83 -11.51
C VAL A 80 25.77 4.89 -10.71
N LEU A 81 26.00 6.19 -10.94
CA LEU A 81 25.30 7.26 -10.25
C LEU A 81 23.78 7.20 -10.47
N GLN A 82 23.33 6.84 -11.68
CA GLN A 82 21.90 6.69 -11.99
C GLN A 82 21.28 5.49 -11.26
N ASN A 83 21.95 4.33 -11.24
CA ASN A 83 21.42 3.13 -10.58
C ASN A 83 21.44 3.26 -9.04
N CYS A 84 22.41 4.01 -8.49
CA CYS A 84 22.51 4.31 -7.07
C CYS A 84 21.70 5.55 -6.63
N CYS A 85 20.86 6.12 -7.50
CA CYS A 85 20.05 7.32 -7.23
C CYS A 85 20.86 8.52 -6.70
N CYS A 86 22.11 8.67 -7.11
CA CYS A 86 23.01 9.75 -6.67
C CYS A 86 22.82 10.99 -7.53
N TRP A 87 21.61 11.55 -7.50
CA TRP A 87 21.18 12.56 -8.46
C TRP A 87 21.94 13.89 -8.34
N ASP A 88 22.27 14.34 -7.13
CA ASP A 88 23.05 15.57 -6.92
C ASP A 88 24.46 15.47 -7.54
N ALA A 89 25.14 14.35 -7.31
CA ALA A 89 26.45 14.06 -7.88
C ALA A 89 26.38 13.94 -9.41
N LEU A 90 25.32 13.31 -9.93
CA LEU A 90 25.09 13.19 -11.37
C LEU A 90 24.83 14.56 -12.02
N ALA A 91 23.99 15.40 -11.43
CA ALA A 91 23.71 16.74 -11.92
C ALA A 91 25.00 17.58 -11.96
N SER A 92 25.77 17.57 -10.87
CA SER A 92 27.07 18.26 -10.80
C SER A 92 28.05 17.77 -11.87
N THR A 93 28.02 16.47 -12.18
CA THR A 93 28.86 15.87 -13.24
C THR A 93 28.45 16.39 -14.62
N TYR A 94 27.15 16.42 -14.92
CA TYR A 94 26.66 16.98 -16.19
C TYR A 94 26.91 18.48 -16.33
N GLU A 95 26.80 19.27 -15.26
CA GLU A 95 27.13 20.69 -15.27
C GLU A 95 28.58 20.94 -15.70
N ARG A 96 29.53 20.12 -15.22
CA ARG A 96 30.94 20.21 -15.65
C ARG A 96 31.16 19.74 -17.09
N LEU A 97 30.48 18.68 -17.50
CA LEU A 97 30.62 18.11 -18.85
C LEU A 97 29.97 18.98 -19.93
N ARG A 98 29.01 19.84 -19.56
CA ARG A 98 28.25 20.69 -20.49
C ARG A 98 29.15 21.51 -21.42
N ALA A 99 30.25 22.04 -20.90
CA ALA A 99 31.19 22.85 -21.69
C ALA A 99 32.21 22.03 -22.50
N LEU A 100 32.33 20.73 -22.23
CA LEU A 100 33.39 19.86 -22.78
C LEU A 100 32.89 18.89 -23.85
N GLN A 101 31.57 18.66 -23.92
CA GLN A 101 30.93 17.69 -24.82
C GLN A 101 29.76 18.35 -25.57
N ASN A 102 28.91 17.56 -26.24
CA ASN A 102 27.72 18.05 -26.95
C ASN A 102 26.78 18.79 -25.97
N GLU A 103 26.84 20.13 -25.96
CA GLU A 103 26.13 20.99 -25.01
C GLU A 103 24.62 20.72 -25.01
N ARG A 104 24.02 20.48 -26.18
CA ARG A 104 22.58 20.19 -26.30
C ARG A 104 22.21 18.90 -25.57
N GLN A 105 22.89 17.81 -25.90
CA GLN A 105 22.60 16.49 -25.32
C GLN A 105 22.84 16.47 -23.81
N ILE A 106 23.94 17.07 -23.35
CA ILE A 106 24.27 17.13 -21.93
C ILE A 106 23.27 18.00 -21.16
N SER A 107 22.84 19.13 -21.73
CA SER A 107 21.82 19.99 -21.11
C SER A 107 20.44 19.31 -21.05
N GLU A 108 20.07 18.52 -22.07
CA GLU A 108 18.87 17.69 -22.03
C GLU A 108 18.98 16.60 -20.95
N ASN A 109 20.12 15.91 -20.86
CA ASN A 109 20.37 14.91 -19.80
C ASN A 109 20.36 15.55 -18.39
N LEU A 110 20.84 16.79 -18.26
CA LEU A 110 20.81 17.56 -17.03
C LEU A 110 19.37 17.94 -16.64
N VAL A 111 18.53 18.35 -17.60
CA VAL A 111 17.09 18.53 -17.39
C VAL A 111 16.45 17.24 -16.87
N GLN A 112 16.72 16.10 -17.52
CA GLN A 112 16.19 14.81 -17.07
C GLN A 112 16.64 14.48 -15.63
N THR A 113 17.90 14.76 -15.30
CA THR A 113 18.44 14.53 -13.96
C THR A 113 17.74 15.41 -12.93
N TYR A 114 17.52 16.70 -13.20
CA TYR A 114 16.77 17.56 -12.29
C TYR A 114 15.29 17.21 -12.19
N THR A 115 14.67 16.71 -13.26
CA THR A 115 13.32 16.15 -13.21
C THR A 115 13.26 14.93 -12.30
N ARG A 116 14.25 14.02 -12.39
CA ARG A 116 14.40 12.87 -11.46
C ARG A 116 14.62 13.31 -10.01
N MET A 117 15.21 14.47 -9.78
CA MET A 117 15.36 15.05 -8.44
C MET A 117 14.08 15.73 -7.95
N GLY A 118 13.21 16.19 -8.86
CA GLY A 118 12.09 17.07 -8.51
C GLY A 118 12.54 18.52 -8.31
N ALA A 119 13.74 18.88 -8.75
CA ALA A 119 14.30 20.23 -8.69
C ALA A 119 13.76 21.10 -9.85
N TYR A 120 12.44 21.28 -9.89
CA TYR A 120 11.75 21.87 -11.05
C TYR A 120 12.14 23.32 -11.33
N ALA A 121 12.58 24.09 -10.33
CA ALA A 121 13.15 25.42 -10.54
C ALA A 121 14.38 25.39 -11.46
N LYS A 122 15.28 24.41 -11.27
CA LYS A 122 16.47 24.22 -12.12
C LYS A 122 16.09 23.71 -13.51
N VAL A 123 15.09 22.82 -13.59
CA VAL A 123 14.52 22.34 -14.87
C VAL A 123 14.04 23.53 -15.70
N GLN A 124 13.26 24.43 -15.09
CA GLN A 124 12.74 25.63 -15.76
C GLN A 124 13.88 26.51 -16.29
N GLN A 125 14.92 26.76 -15.48
CA GLN A 125 16.06 27.60 -15.88
C GLN A 125 16.80 27.04 -17.10
N ILE A 126 17.08 25.73 -17.11
CA ILE A 126 17.82 25.10 -18.21
C ILE A 126 16.94 24.96 -19.45
N ALA A 127 15.66 24.61 -19.30
CA ALA A 127 14.72 24.58 -20.41
C ALA A 127 14.61 25.95 -21.11
N MET A 128 14.63 27.04 -20.35
CA MET A 128 14.67 28.40 -20.90
C MET A 128 15.97 28.68 -21.68
N GLN A 129 17.12 28.23 -21.19
CA GLN A 129 18.40 28.36 -21.90
C GLN A 129 18.43 27.55 -23.20
N LEU A 130 17.97 26.31 -23.15
CA LEU A 130 17.83 25.42 -24.31
C LEU A 130 16.92 26.03 -25.37
N TYR A 131 15.78 26.60 -24.96
CA TYR A 131 14.89 27.29 -25.88
C TYR A 131 15.56 28.51 -26.53
N ARG A 132 16.28 29.34 -25.76
CA ARG A 132 17.00 30.50 -26.31
C ARG A 132 18.08 30.11 -27.32
N GLN A 133 18.76 29.00 -27.10
CA GLN A 133 19.86 28.55 -27.96
C GLN A 133 19.35 27.82 -29.22
N TYR A 134 18.34 26.97 -29.10
CA TYR A 134 17.94 26.05 -30.19
C TYR A 134 16.53 26.31 -30.74
N SER A 135 15.73 27.16 -30.11
CA SER A 135 14.37 27.54 -30.51
C SER A 135 13.39 26.38 -30.75
N ASP A 136 13.63 25.21 -30.13
CA ASP A 136 12.77 24.03 -30.24
C ASP A 136 11.54 24.18 -29.30
N PRO A 137 10.29 24.17 -29.83
CA PRO A 137 9.07 24.35 -29.05
C PRO A 137 8.89 23.37 -27.88
N LYS A 138 9.49 22.18 -27.95
CA LYS A 138 9.41 21.19 -26.86
C LYS A 138 9.95 21.73 -25.53
N TYR A 139 10.98 22.59 -25.59
CA TYR A 139 11.57 23.19 -24.39
C TYR A 139 10.62 24.19 -23.72
N GLN A 140 9.68 24.78 -24.48
CA GLN A 140 8.63 25.62 -23.89
C GLN A 140 7.63 24.79 -23.09
N VAL A 141 7.29 23.59 -23.58
CA VAL A 141 6.45 22.64 -22.83
C VAL A 141 7.15 22.18 -21.56
N TRP A 142 8.46 21.90 -21.62
CA TRP A 142 9.26 21.59 -20.43
C TRP A 142 9.27 22.73 -19.41
N MET A 143 9.37 23.99 -19.87
CA MET A 143 9.24 25.16 -19.00
C MET A 143 7.87 25.19 -18.31
N VAL A 144 6.78 25.01 -19.06
CA VAL A 144 5.41 24.98 -18.49
C VAL A 144 5.27 23.87 -17.45
N GLN A 145 5.64 22.63 -17.78
CA GLN A 145 5.53 21.50 -16.85
C GLN A 145 6.35 21.73 -15.57
N ALA A 146 7.56 22.30 -15.70
CA ALA A 146 8.39 22.63 -14.56
C ALA A 146 7.80 23.78 -13.71
N MET A 147 7.20 24.78 -14.33
CA MET A 147 6.50 25.85 -13.62
C MET A 147 5.29 25.31 -12.85
N LEU A 148 4.48 24.45 -13.47
CA LEU A 148 3.31 23.83 -12.85
C LEU A 148 3.71 22.91 -11.69
N ALA A 149 4.80 22.16 -11.83
CA ALA A 149 5.34 21.28 -10.78
C ALA A 149 5.84 22.02 -9.53
N GLN A 150 6.11 23.33 -9.63
CA GLN A 150 6.49 24.18 -8.50
C GLN A 150 5.29 24.80 -7.78
N VAL A 151 4.08 24.70 -8.34
CA VAL A 151 2.88 25.31 -7.77
C VAL A 151 2.45 24.50 -6.54
N PRO A 152 2.25 25.12 -5.37
CA PRO A 152 1.70 24.43 -4.21
C PRO A 152 0.33 23.84 -4.51
N ALA A 153 0.09 22.62 -4.01
CA ALA A 153 -1.19 21.94 -4.19
C ALA A 153 -2.36 22.81 -3.67
N GLY A 154 -3.41 22.92 -4.47
CA GLY A 154 -4.61 23.71 -4.14
C GLY A 154 -4.48 25.23 -4.33
N SER A 155 -3.32 25.75 -4.74
CA SER A 155 -3.18 27.16 -5.05
C SER A 155 -3.90 27.52 -6.35
N SER A 156 -4.72 28.57 -6.34
CA SER A 156 -5.42 29.10 -7.53
C SER A 156 -4.80 30.39 -8.08
N ASP A 157 -4.17 31.20 -7.23
CA ASP A 157 -3.63 32.53 -7.58
C ASP A 157 -2.09 32.59 -7.62
N HIS A 158 -1.43 31.49 -7.98
CA HIS A 158 0.03 31.44 -8.03
C HIS A 158 0.60 32.15 -9.28
N MET A 159 1.67 32.93 -9.13
CA MET A 159 2.32 33.62 -10.26
C MET A 159 2.74 32.66 -11.39
N LEU A 160 3.30 31.50 -11.03
CA LEU A 160 3.70 30.49 -12.02
C LEU A 160 2.51 29.89 -12.78
N LEU A 161 1.31 29.80 -12.18
CA LEU A 161 0.11 29.38 -12.91
C LEU A 161 -0.25 30.37 -14.01
N LYS A 162 -0.28 31.67 -13.67
CA LYS A 162 -0.56 32.75 -14.63
C LYS A 162 0.47 32.78 -15.77
N LEU A 163 1.75 32.57 -15.43
CA LEU A 163 2.83 32.51 -16.43
C LEU A 163 2.68 31.29 -17.35
N SER A 164 2.37 30.11 -16.79
CA SER A 164 2.11 28.89 -17.55
C SER A 164 0.95 29.07 -18.52
N THR A 165 -0.17 29.68 -18.10
CA THR A 165 -1.31 29.98 -19.00
C THR A 165 -0.89 30.87 -20.16
N LYS A 166 -0.18 31.97 -19.88
CA LYS A 166 0.29 32.89 -20.93
C LYS A 166 1.22 32.19 -21.92
N LEU A 167 2.17 31.38 -21.41
CA LEU A 167 3.12 30.67 -22.26
C LEU A 167 2.43 29.58 -23.10
N LEU A 168 1.46 28.87 -22.52
CA LEU A 168 0.64 27.90 -23.24
C LEU A 168 -0.13 28.57 -24.38
N ASP A 169 -0.84 29.66 -24.10
CA ASP A 169 -1.68 30.33 -25.09
C ASP A 169 -0.86 31.01 -26.20
N ALA A 170 0.18 31.76 -25.83
CA ALA A 170 0.93 32.61 -26.77
C ALA A 170 2.02 31.88 -27.55
N ALA A 171 2.50 30.72 -27.08
CA ALA A 171 3.62 30.03 -27.71
C ALA A 171 3.35 28.55 -28.00
N VAL A 172 2.86 27.79 -27.02
CA VAL A 172 2.70 26.32 -27.16
C VAL A 172 1.51 25.96 -28.05
N LEU A 173 0.35 26.58 -27.84
CA LEU A 173 -0.91 26.30 -28.53
C LEU A 173 -1.07 27.11 -29.82
N THR A 174 0.03 27.32 -30.54
CA THR A 174 0.10 28.03 -31.83
C THR A 174 0.50 27.06 -32.95
N GLU A 175 0.34 27.43 -34.21
CA GLU A 175 0.71 26.57 -35.36
C GLU A 175 2.19 26.16 -35.36
N LYS A 176 3.08 27.01 -34.85
CA LYS A 176 4.52 26.75 -34.73
C LYS A 176 4.90 26.12 -33.39
N GLY A 177 3.94 25.95 -32.49
CA GLY A 177 4.13 25.40 -31.16
C GLY A 177 4.10 23.87 -31.12
N HIS A 178 4.19 23.31 -29.93
CA HIS A 178 4.11 21.86 -29.71
C HIS A 178 2.72 21.46 -29.23
N VAL A 179 1.76 21.38 -30.15
CA VAL A 179 0.36 21.08 -29.83
C VAL A 179 0.13 19.57 -29.80
N VAL A 180 -0.03 19.03 -28.60
CA VAL A 180 -0.42 17.63 -28.34
C VAL A 180 -1.62 17.58 -27.40
N PRO A 181 -2.43 16.50 -27.40
CA PRO A 181 -3.62 16.39 -26.55
C PRO A 181 -3.38 16.76 -25.09
N SER A 182 -2.25 16.34 -24.52
CA SER A 182 -1.88 16.66 -23.14
C SER A 182 -1.66 18.16 -22.90
N THR A 183 -1.05 18.89 -23.83
CA THR A 183 -0.84 20.35 -23.69
C THR A 183 -2.15 21.13 -23.75
N VAL A 184 -3.11 20.66 -24.55
CA VAL A 184 -4.45 21.25 -24.65
C VAL A 184 -5.24 20.99 -23.37
N GLN A 185 -5.23 19.75 -22.88
CA GLN A 185 -5.84 19.39 -21.60
C GLN A 185 -5.22 20.18 -20.44
N THR A 186 -3.88 20.29 -20.41
CA THR A 186 -3.15 21.07 -19.40
C THR A 186 -3.61 22.52 -19.38
N TYR A 187 -3.84 23.13 -20.54
CA TYR A 187 -4.32 24.51 -20.60
C TYR A 187 -5.71 24.67 -19.99
N VAL A 188 -6.64 23.75 -20.30
CA VAL A 188 -7.98 23.73 -19.70
C VAL A 188 -7.91 23.52 -18.18
N ASP A 189 -7.09 22.58 -17.72
CA ASP A 189 -6.92 22.27 -16.29
C ASP A 189 -6.33 23.45 -15.53
N VAL A 190 -5.34 24.15 -16.10
CA VAL A 190 -4.70 25.31 -15.49
C VAL A 190 -5.64 26.52 -15.44
N LEU A 191 -6.48 26.72 -16.45
CA LEU A 191 -7.56 27.74 -16.42
C LEU A 191 -8.60 27.40 -15.34
N ALA A 192 -8.98 26.12 -15.24
CA ALA A 192 -9.91 25.65 -14.22
C ALA A 192 -9.35 25.82 -12.80
N GLN A 193 -8.05 25.54 -12.60
CA GLN A 193 -7.37 25.76 -11.32
C GLN A 193 -7.33 27.24 -10.92
N GLN A 194 -7.25 28.15 -11.89
CA GLN A 194 -7.31 29.61 -11.68
C GLN A 194 -8.73 30.16 -11.52
N GLY A 195 -9.77 29.33 -11.64
CA GLY A 195 -11.17 29.79 -11.63
C GLY A 195 -11.59 30.56 -12.89
N GLN A 196 -10.81 30.52 -13.97
CA GLN A 196 -11.09 31.22 -15.23
C GLN A 196 -11.99 30.38 -16.15
N TYR A 197 -13.17 30.01 -15.65
CA TYR A 197 -14.07 29.07 -16.34
C TYR A 197 -14.62 29.62 -17.67
N ALA A 198 -14.97 30.90 -17.74
CA ALA A 198 -15.46 31.52 -18.98
C ALA A 198 -14.42 31.49 -20.10
N THR A 199 -13.14 31.72 -19.79
CA THR A 199 -12.04 31.61 -20.75
C THR A 199 -11.83 30.17 -21.21
N ALA A 200 -11.94 29.20 -20.29
CA ALA A 200 -11.86 27.78 -20.63
C ALA A 200 -13.00 27.36 -21.58
N VAL A 201 -14.23 27.81 -21.34
CA VAL A 201 -15.38 27.60 -22.23
C VAL A 201 -15.11 28.17 -23.63
N GLY A 202 -14.69 29.44 -23.71
CA GLY A 202 -14.38 30.07 -25.00
C GLY A 202 -13.29 29.33 -25.78
N PHE A 203 -12.25 28.87 -25.09
CA PHE A 203 -11.21 28.03 -25.73
C PHE A 203 -11.78 26.68 -26.20
N LEU A 204 -12.56 26.00 -25.37
CA LEU A 204 -13.17 24.71 -25.69
C LEU A 204 -14.19 24.77 -26.83
N LEU A 205 -14.76 25.93 -27.17
CA LEU A 205 -15.60 26.10 -28.36
C LEU A 205 -14.78 26.36 -29.65
N SER A 206 -13.55 26.86 -29.51
CA SER A 206 -12.69 27.22 -30.63
C SER A 206 -12.06 26.03 -31.37
N GLU A 207 -11.64 26.23 -32.62
CA GLU A 207 -10.95 25.19 -33.41
C GLU A 207 -9.63 24.72 -32.76
N ARG A 208 -8.96 25.59 -31.98
CA ARG A 208 -7.70 25.28 -31.28
C ARG A 208 -7.86 24.13 -30.28
N ALA A 209 -9.03 24.00 -29.66
CA ALA A 209 -9.30 22.93 -28.70
C ALA A 209 -9.58 21.57 -29.35
N ALA A 210 -9.77 21.49 -30.68
CA ALA A 210 -10.02 20.23 -31.37
C ALA A 210 -8.87 19.20 -31.21
N LYS A 211 -7.65 19.67 -30.88
CA LYS A 211 -6.49 18.82 -30.63
C LYS A 211 -6.50 18.10 -29.28
N ILE A 212 -7.49 18.36 -28.42
CA ILE A 212 -7.65 17.68 -27.11
C ILE A 212 -7.88 16.16 -27.24
N GLY A 213 -8.40 15.71 -28.38
CA GLY A 213 -8.68 14.30 -28.66
C GLY A 213 -10.07 14.11 -29.25
N LEU A 214 -10.80 13.12 -28.74
CA LEU A 214 -12.16 12.80 -29.19
C LEU A 214 -13.13 13.93 -28.83
N LEU A 215 -14.16 14.11 -29.66
CA LEU A 215 -15.21 15.10 -29.41
C LEU A 215 -15.89 14.86 -28.06
N ALA A 216 -16.12 13.60 -27.66
CA ALA A 216 -16.70 13.26 -26.36
C ALA A 216 -15.90 13.85 -25.18
N THR A 217 -14.57 13.67 -25.15
CA THR A 217 -13.69 14.22 -24.11
C THR A 217 -13.76 15.75 -24.04
N ARG A 218 -13.86 16.39 -25.21
CA ARG A 218 -14.02 17.85 -25.30
C ARG A 218 -15.37 18.31 -24.74
N LEU A 219 -16.45 17.60 -25.04
CA LEU A 219 -17.79 17.89 -24.54
C LEU A 219 -17.90 17.63 -23.02
N GLU A 220 -17.25 16.59 -22.50
CA GLU A 220 -17.15 16.34 -21.06
C GLU A 220 -16.48 17.51 -20.32
N ALA A 221 -15.33 17.98 -20.83
CA ALA A 221 -14.66 19.15 -20.29
C ALA A 221 -15.53 20.41 -20.41
N LEU A 222 -16.18 20.61 -21.56
CA LEU A 222 -17.05 21.77 -21.82
C LEU A 222 -18.23 21.82 -20.86
N ALA A 223 -18.95 20.72 -20.67
CA ALA A 223 -20.09 20.65 -19.74
C ALA A 223 -19.66 21.00 -18.30
N ARG A 224 -18.54 20.44 -17.82
CA ARG A 224 -18.00 20.74 -16.48
C ARG A 224 -17.59 22.21 -16.35
N MET A 225 -16.98 22.80 -17.38
CA MET A 225 -16.57 24.21 -17.36
C MET A 225 -17.77 25.17 -17.43
N LEU A 226 -18.78 24.87 -18.27
CA LEU A 226 -20.03 25.63 -18.35
C LEU A 226 -20.76 25.65 -17.00
N GLN A 227 -20.87 24.49 -16.35
CA GLN A 227 -21.49 24.38 -15.03
C GLN A 227 -20.75 25.23 -13.99
N LYS A 228 -19.41 25.15 -13.94
CA LYS A 228 -18.59 25.97 -13.03
C LYS A 228 -18.61 27.46 -13.36
N ALA A 229 -18.84 27.83 -14.61
CA ALA A 229 -19.05 29.22 -15.04
C ALA A 229 -20.45 29.76 -14.70
N GLY A 230 -21.34 28.93 -14.15
CA GLY A 230 -22.72 29.30 -13.83
C GLY A 230 -23.70 29.22 -15.00
N GLN A 231 -23.27 28.73 -16.18
CA GLN A 231 -24.12 28.56 -17.36
C GLN A 231 -24.79 27.18 -17.34
N VAL A 232 -25.73 26.97 -16.43
CA VAL A 232 -26.25 25.63 -16.10
C VAL A 232 -27.08 25.04 -17.24
N SER A 233 -27.95 25.82 -17.89
CA SER A 233 -28.77 25.32 -19.01
C SER A 233 -27.92 24.89 -20.20
N ALA A 234 -26.89 25.67 -20.55
CA ALA A 234 -25.94 25.31 -21.58
C ALA A 234 -25.14 24.05 -21.22
N ALA A 235 -24.70 23.93 -19.96
CA ALA A 235 -24.02 22.73 -19.46
C ALA A 235 -24.91 21.48 -19.58
N ASN A 236 -26.19 21.60 -19.21
CA ASN A 236 -27.16 20.52 -19.31
C ASN A 236 -27.40 20.09 -20.76
N ALA A 237 -27.60 21.04 -21.68
CA ALA A 237 -27.79 20.74 -23.09
C ALA A 237 -26.59 19.98 -23.69
N VAL A 238 -25.36 20.39 -23.35
CA VAL A 238 -24.14 19.68 -23.76
C VAL A 238 -24.07 18.27 -23.17
N ALA A 239 -24.34 18.13 -21.87
CA ALA A 239 -24.30 16.84 -21.19
C ALA A 239 -25.40 15.88 -21.68
N ARG A 240 -26.59 16.41 -21.97
CA ARG A 240 -27.71 15.68 -22.59
C ARG A 240 -27.32 15.16 -23.97
N HIS A 241 -26.74 16.02 -24.80
CA HIS A 241 -26.27 15.63 -26.12
C HIS A 241 -25.23 14.51 -26.01
N LEU A 242 -24.23 14.68 -25.13
CA LEU A 242 -23.19 13.69 -24.89
C LEU A 242 -23.77 12.34 -24.45
N TRP A 243 -24.68 12.32 -23.48
CA TRP A 243 -25.30 11.08 -23.00
C TRP A 243 -26.18 10.42 -24.07
N SER A 244 -26.85 11.21 -24.92
CA SER A 244 -27.71 10.68 -25.98
C SER A 244 -26.93 9.96 -27.10
N GLN A 245 -25.66 10.33 -27.31
CA GLN A 245 -24.79 9.66 -28.30
C GLN A 245 -24.35 8.27 -27.82
N GLU A 246 -23.85 8.17 -26.58
CA GLU A 246 -23.40 6.92 -25.96
C GLU A 246 -24.09 6.74 -24.60
N SER A 247 -25.30 6.18 -24.63
CA SER A 247 -26.21 6.09 -23.49
C SER A 247 -25.77 5.12 -22.39
N ASP A 248 -24.80 4.23 -22.69
CA ASP A 248 -24.20 3.29 -21.73
C ASP A 248 -23.00 3.88 -20.97
N ASN A 249 -22.49 5.05 -21.38
CA ASN A 249 -21.38 5.71 -20.69
C ASN A 249 -21.86 6.37 -19.39
N TRP A 250 -21.52 5.76 -18.25
CA TRP A 250 -21.90 6.25 -16.92
C TRP A 250 -21.34 7.64 -16.60
N THR A 251 -20.14 7.98 -17.10
CA THR A 251 -19.53 9.30 -16.88
C THR A 251 -20.37 10.40 -17.52
N SER A 252 -20.88 10.18 -18.73
CA SER A 252 -21.79 11.10 -19.42
C SER A 252 -23.10 11.29 -18.66
N PHE A 253 -23.67 10.19 -18.14
CA PHE A 253 -24.87 10.25 -17.31
C PHE A 253 -24.62 11.02 -16.00
N THR A 254 -23.50 10.76 -15.30
CA THR A 254 -23.16 11.49 -14.07
C THR A 254 -23.01 12.98 -14.33
N ILE A 255 -22.28 13.39 -15.38
CA ILE A 255 -22.16 14.81 -15.76
C ILE A 255 -23.55 15.41 -16.02
N TYR A 256 -24.41 14.72 -16.76
CA TYR A 256 -25.76 15.17 -17.05
C TYR A 256 -26.61 15.31 -15.78
N LYS A 257 -26.63 14.31 -14.90
CA LYS A 257 -27.34 14.37 -13.62
C LYS A 257 -26.81 15.50 -12.74
N ASP A 258 -25.49 15.66 -12.65
CA ASP A 258 -24.85 16.72 -11.86
C ASP A 258 -25.28 18.11 -12.33
N THR A 259 -25.54 18.31 -13.63
CA THR A 259 -26.05 19.61 -14.14
C THR A 259 -27.48 19.94 -13.71
N LEU A 260 -28.28 18.94 -13.32
CA LEU A 260 -29.65 19.14 -12.84
C LEU A 260 -29.72 19.39 -11.33
N VAL A 261 -28.65 19.09 -10.60
CA VAL A 261 -28.58 19.31 -9.15
C VAL A 261 -27.98 20.71 -8.90
N PRO A 262 -28.64 21.58 -8.11
CA PRO A 262 -28.12 22.90 -7.81
C PRO A 262 -26.77 22.82 -7.07
N VAL A 263 -25.73 23.46 -7.60
CA VAL A 263 -24.43 23.57 -6.91
C VAL A 263 -24.53 24.65 -5.84
N ALA A 264 -24.23 24.30 -4.57
CA ALA A 264 -24.21 25.26 -3.48
C ALA A 264 -23.25 26.43 -3.78
N GLY A 265 -23.77 27.66 -3.76
CA GLY A 265 -22.99 28.89 -3.98
C GLY A 265 -22.93 29.40 -5.42
N VAL A 266 -23.52 28.69 -6.39
CA VAL A 266 -23.71 29.20 -7.76
C VAL A 266 -25.16 29.65 -7.88
N GLY A 267 -25.40 30.96 -7.83
CA GLY A 267 -26.74 31.51 -8.04
C GLY A 267 -27.28 31.14 -9.43
N ALA A 268 -28.60 30.93 -9.52
CA ALA A 268 -29.30 30.76 -10.79
C ALA A 268 -28.91 31.88 -11.78
N ASP A 269 -28.83 31.52 -13.06
CA ASP A 269 -28.43 32.36 -14.21
C ASP A 269 -28.49 33.87 -13.91
N GLN A 270 -27.34 34.44 -13.52
CA GLN A 270 -27.21 35.90 -13.48
C GLN A 270 -27.08 36.41 -14.91
N GLY A 271 -28.21 36.55 -15.61
CA GLY A 271 -28.45 37.55 -16.66
C GLY A 271 -27.40 37.73 -17.76
N GLY A 272 -26.65 36.68 -18.14
CA GLY A 272 -25.71 36.72 -19.26
C GLY A 272 -26.36 36.20 -20.53
N SER A 273 -26.61 37.09 -21.50
CA SER A 273 -27.03 36.83 -22.90
C SER A 273 -27.24 35.35 -23.25
N ALA A 274 -28.49 34.88 -23.19
CA ALA A 274 -28.88 33.51 -23.52
C ALA A 274 -28.46 33.16 -24.96
N THR A 275 -27.29 32.55 -25.10
CA THR A 275 -26.83 32.07 -26.40
C THR A 275 -27.62 30.80 -26.68
N SER A 276 -28.59 30.87 -27.60
CA SER A 276 -29.51 29.77 -27.88
C SER A 276 -28.81 28.56 -28.50
N VAL A 277 -27.67 28.76 -29.16
CA VAL A 277 -26.94 27.71 -29.88
C VAL A 277 -25.44 27.80 -29.56
N LEU A 278 -24.86 26.69 -29.14
CA LEU A 278 -23.41 26.53 -28.98
C LEU A 278 -22.82 25.82 -30.19
N GLU A 279 -21.83 26.45 -30.83
CA GLU A 279 -21.08 25.86 -31.92
C GLU A 279 -19.71 25.40 -31.44
N VAL A 280 -19.48 24.09 -31.50
CA VAL A 280 -18.18 23.49 -31.23
C VAL A 280 -17.44 23.39 -32.55
N LEU A 281 -16.42 24.23 -32.72
CA LEU A 281 -15.66 24.34 -33.98
C LEU A 281 -14.55 23.29 -34.04
N GLY A 282 -14.26 22.77 -35.23
CA GLY A 282 -13.17 21.81 -35.47
C GLY A 282 -12.72 21.80 -36.92
N PRO A 283 -11.54 21.26 -37.24
CA PRO A 283 -11.02 21.25 -38.60
C PRO A 283 -11.79 20.28 -39.51
N VAL A 284 -12.30 19.18 -38.95
CA VAL A 284 -13.03 18.13 -39.66
C VAL A 284 -14.48 18.02 -39.16
N PRO A 285 -15.43 17.55 -39.99
CA PRO A 285 -16.85 17.43 -39.60
C PRO A 285 -17.08 16.60 -38.34
N GLU A 286 -16.31 15.53 -38.12
CA GLU A 286 -16.40 14.64 -36.95
C GLU A 286 -16.05 15.33 -35.61
N MET A 287 -15.37 16.49 -35.68
CA MET A 287 -14.98 17.31 -34.52
C MET A 287 -15.88 18.54 -34.35
N ARG A 288 -16.90 18.69 -35.19
CA ARG A 288 -17.88 19.78 -35.14
C ARG A 288 -19.19 19.27 -34.58
N THR A 289 -19.82 20.07 -33.73
CA THR A 289 -21.20 19.83 -33.32
C THR A 289 -21.88 21.15 -32.99
N THR A 290 -23.19 21.21 -33.21
CA THR A 290 -24.04 22.34 -32.89
C THR A 290 -25.05 21.88 -31.86
N ILE A 291 -25.09 22.56 -30.71
CA ILE A 291 -25.89 22.16 -29.55
C ILE A 291 -26.88 23.26 -29.26
N ASP A 292 -28.17 22.93 -29.37
CA ASP A 292 -29.25 23.82 -29.01
C ASP A 292 -29.43 23.85 -27.49
N CYS A 293 -29.16 25.01 -26.89
CA CYS A 293 -29.25 25.22 -25.45
C CYS A 293 -30.70 25.31 -24.95
N THR A 294 -31.67 25.53 -25.85
CA THR A 294 -33.09 25.52 -25.49
C THR A 294 -33.63 24.12 -25.17
N MET A 295 -32.90 23.08 -25.59
CA MET A 295 -33.21 21.68 -25.29
C MET A 295 -32.68 21.23 -23.92
N ALA A 296 -32.26 22.17 -23.06
CA ALA A 296 -31.88 21.86 -21.69
C ALA A 296 -33.09 21.31 -20.91
N HIS A 297 -32.84 20.29 -20.09
CA HIS A 297 -33.78 19.86 -19.07
C HIS A 297 -33.53 20.64 -17.78
N HIS A 298 -34.60 20.82 -17.01
CA HIS A 298 -34.62 21.58 -15.76
C HIS A 298 -35.08 20.72 -14.57
N SER A 299 -35.53 19.49 -14.79
CA SER A 299 -35.94 18.60 -13.70
C SER A 299 -35.45 17.16 -13.85
N LEU A 300 -35.48 16.42 -12.73
CA LEU A 300 -35.16 15.00 -12.70
C LEU A 300 -36.24 14.15 -13.38
N GLU A 301 -37.49 14.61 -13.42
CA GLU A 301 -38.58 13.92 -14.13
C GLU A 301 -38.33 13.90 -15.64
N GLU A 302 -37.84 14.99 -16.21
CA GLU A 302 -37.42 15.05 -17.62
C GLU A 302 -36.24 14.11 -17.89
N ALA A 303 -35.30 14.01 -16.94
CA ALA A 303 -34.21 13.05 -17.00
C ALA A 303 -34.71 11.58 -16.99
N VAL A 304 -35.73 11.26 -16.20
CA VAL A 304 -36.35 9.92 -16.19
C VAL A 304 -37.00 9.62 -17.54
N GLN A 305 -37.68 10.60 -18.15
CA GLN A 305 -38.24 10.45 -19.48
C GLN A 305 -37.16 10.21 -20.53
N LEU A 306 -36.05 10.95 -20.48
CA LEU A 306 -34.91 10.73 -21.37
C LEU A 306 -34.30 9.33 -21.18
N ALA A 307 -34.12 8.87 -19.94
CA ALA A 307 -33.62 7.52 -19.66
C ALA A 307 -34.49 6.45 -20.34
N ARG A 308 -35.82 6.60 -20.28
CA ARG A 308 -36.78 5.69 -20.93
C ARG A 308 -36.69 5.76 -22.46
N GLN A 309 -36.61 6.95 -23.03
CA GLN A 309 -36.39 7.12 -24.48
C GLN A 309 -35.09 6.45 -24.94
N LEU A 310 -34.02 6.58 -24.15
CA LEU A 310 -32.75 5.92 -24.43
C LEU A 310 -32.84 4.39 -24.30
N GLN A 311 -33.65 3.86 -23.38
CA GLN A 311 -33.94 2.42 -23.31
C GLN A 311 -34.68 1.93 -24.56
N GLU A 312 -35.67 2.67 -25.07
CA GLU A 312 -36.40 2.31 -26.29
C GLU A 312 -35.49 2.33 -27.52
N LEU A 313 -34.66 3.37 -27.64
CA LEU A 313 -33.63 3.48 -28.68
C LEU A 313 -32.64 2.32 -28.60
N GLU A 314 -32.20 1.95 -27.39
CA GLU A 314 -31.30 0.82 -27.17
C GLU A 314 -31.92 -0.51 -27.60
N VAL A 315 -33.19 -0.75 -27.28
CA VAL A 315 -33.94 -1.93 -27.76
C VAL A 315 -34.01 -1.96 -29.29
N SER A 316 -34.20 -0.81 -29.93
CA SER A 316 -34.27 -0.72 -31.40
C SER A 316 -32.90 -0.96 -32.08
N LYS A 317 -31.82 -0.43 -31.51
CA LYS A 317 -30.45 -0.55 -32.04
C LYS A 317 -29.84 -1.93 -31.78
N HIS A 318 -30.15 -2.51 -30.63
CA HIS A 318 -29.52 -3.73 -30.13
C HIS A 318 -30.57 -4.73 -29.61
N PRO A 319 -31.40 -5.32 -30.50
CA PRO A 319 -32.52 -6.17 -30.11
C PRO A 319 -32.10 -7.44 -29.35
N ASN A 320 -30.89 -7.94 -29.59
CA ASN A 320 -30.37 -9.17 -28.98
C ASN A 320 -29.36 -8.94 -27.84
N LYS A 321 -29.02 -7.67 -27.54
CA LYS A 321 -28.00 -7.34 -26.52
C LYS A 321 -28.24 -5.96 -25.93
N HIS A 322 -29.13 -5.90 -24.94
CA HIS A 322 -29.41 -4.65 -24.23
C HIS A 322 -28.20 -4.20 -23.39
N ARG A 323 -27.76 -2.96 -23.59
CA ARG A 323 -26.84 -2.28 -22.68
C ARG A 323 -27.56 -1.84 -21.40
N ARG A 324 -26.84 -1.86 -20.27
CA ARG A 324 -27.43 -1.69 -18.93
C ARG A 324 -27.56 -0.22 -18.50
N GLY A 325 -26.71 0.66 -19.02
CA GLY A 325 -26.58 2.05 -18.56
C GLY A 325 -27.89 2.83 -18.52
N PRO A 326 -28.72 2.86 -19.58
CA PRO A 326 -30.00 3.58 -19.56
C PRO A 326 -31.01 3.06 -18.52
N TYR A 327 -30.95 1.77 -18.20
CA TYR A 327 -31.81 1.17 -17.17
C TYR A 327 -31.32 1.53 -15.76
N LEU A 328 -30.00 1.49 -15.53
CA LEU A 328 -29.40 1.92 -14.27
C LEU A 328 -29.59 3.42 -14.01
N ALA A 329 -29.47 4.24 -15.05
CA ALA A 329 -29.72 5.68 -14.98
C ALA A 329 -31.15 5.97 -14.51
N GLU A 330 -32.14 5.23 -15.01
CA GLU A 330 -33.52 5.39 -14.52
C GLU A 330 -33.66 5.01 -13.05
N LEU A 331 -33.05 3.90 -12.60
CA LEU A 331 -33.08 3.49 -11.19
C LEU A 331 -32.45 4.56 -10.29
N ASP A 332 -31.29 5.10 -10.67
CA ASP A 332 -30.60 6.15 -9.93
C ASP A 332 -31.39 7.47 -9.86
N LEU A 333 -32.05 7.86 -10.96
CA LEU A 333 -32.93 9.02 -11.00
C LEU A 333 -34.19 8.82 -10.15
N LEU A 334 -34.84 7.66 -10.23
CA LEU A 334 -36.03 7.33 -9.42
C LEU A 334 -35.70 7.24 -7.93
N HIS A 335 -34.51 6.74 -7.59
CA HIS A 335 -34.01 6.73 -6.22
C HIS A 335 -33.82 8.16 -5.71
N SER A 336 -33.23 9.04 -6.52
CA SER A 336 -33.06 10.47 -6.20
C SER A 336 -34.40 11.19 -6.01
N LEU A 337 -35.43 10.79 -6.74
CA LEU A 337 -36.81 11.29 -6.62
C LEU A 337 -37.63 10.62 -5.50
N GLN A 338 -37.09 9.61 -4.80
CA GLN A 338 -37.83 8.79 -3.84
C GLN A 338 -39.15 8.24 -4.40
N SER A 339 -39.14 7.83 -5.67
CA SER A 339 -40.34 7.44 -6.40
C SER A 339 -40.98 6.15 -5.87
N THR A 340 -42.31 6.11 -5.82
CA THR A 340 -43.08 4.90 -5.48
C THR A 340 -42.95 3.79 -6.53
N TYR A 341 -42.53 4.11 -7.76
CA TYR A 341 -42.31 3.14 -8.84
C TYR A 341 -40.99 2.38 -8.73
N MET A 342 -40.15 2.70 -7.73
CA MET A 342 -38.80 2.15 -7.60
C MET A 342 -38.80 0.62 -7.56
N GLN A 343 -39.65 0.02 -6.73
CA GLN A 343 -39.73 -1.44 -6.61
C GLN A 343 -40.07 -2.12 -7.92
N ALA A 344 -41.09 -1.62 -8.65
CA ALA A 344 -41.49 -2.18 -9.93
C ALA A 344 -40.37 -2.10 -10.98
N ARG A 345 -39.61 -0.99 -11.01
CA ARG A 345 -38.50 -0.82 -11.95
C ARG A 345 -37.28 -1.67 -11.58
N VAL A 346 -36.97 -1.84 -10.30
CA VAL A 346 -35.92 -2.77 -9.86
C VAL A 346 -36.28 -4.20 -10.26
N MET A 347 -37.53 -4.64 -10.07
CA MET A 347 -37.98 -5.97 -10.51
C MET A 347 -37.85 -6.14 -12.02
N ALA A 348 -38.24 -5.15 -12.82
CA ALA A 348 -38.06 -5.18 -14.27
C ALA A 348 -36.58 -5.23 -14.70
N TYR A 349 -35.69 -4.57 -13.96
CA TYR A 349 -34.24 -4.67 -14.18
C TYR A 349 -33.73 -6.08 -13.88
N VAL A 350 -34.15 -6.65 -12.74
CA VAL A 350 -33.79 -8.01 -12.31
C VAL A 350 -34.21 -9.04 -13.35
N GLU A 351 -35.47 -9.01 -13.80
CA GLU A 351 -35.97 -9.94 -14.81
C GLU A 351 -35.17 -9.90 -16.11
N ARG A 352 -34.63 -8.73 -16.46
CA ARG A 352 -33.84 -8.51 -17.67
C ARG A 352 -32.37 -8.92 -17.52
N PHE A 353 -31.76 -8.64 -16.37
CA PHE A 353 -30.31 -8.73 -16.20
C PHE A 353 -29.84 -9.77 -15.18
N TYR A 354 -30.72 -10.57 -14.55
CA TYR A 354 -30.33 -11.55 -13.52
C TYR A 354 -29.20 -12.50 -13.94
N SER A 355 -29.13 -12.86 -15.23
CA SER A 355 -28.12 -13.76 -15.78
C SER A 355 -26.72 -13.14 -15.84
N LYS A 356 -26.61 -11.82 -15.58
CA LYS A 356 -25.34 -11.11 -15.53
C LYS A 356 -24.82 -11.08 -14.09
N PRO A 357 -23.55 -11.45 -13.85
CA PRO A 357 -22.95 -11.40 -12.51
C PRO A 357 -23.03 -10.02 -11.84
N SER A 358 -23.05 -8.94 -12.62
CA SER A 358 -23.15 -7.56 -12.10
C SER A 358 -24.52 -7.21 -11.52
N CYS A 359 -25.58 -7.96 -11.85
CA CYS A 359 -26.96 -7.58 -11.52
C CYS A 359 -27.17 -7.31 -10.03
N TYR A 360 -26.51 -8.09 -9.16
CA TYR A 360 -26.55 -7.85 -7.72
C TYR A 360 -25.91 -6.51 -7.33
N LEU A 361 -24.69 -6.24 -7.83
CA LEU A 361 -23.96 -5.00 -7.53
C LEU A 361 -24.71 -3.77 -8.06
N ASP A 362 -25.32 -3.94 -9.23
CA ASP A 362 -26.13 -2.93 -9.91
C ASP A 362 -27.36 -2.50 -9.08
N ILE A 363 -28.03 -3.46 -8.40
CA ILE A 363 -29.25 -3.17 -7.64
C ILE A 363 -29.02 -2.99 -6.13
N SER A 364 -27.85 -3.37 -5.60
CA SER A 364 -27.59 -3.40 -4.15
C SER A 364 -27.73 -2.05 -3.46
N THR A 365 -27.44 -0.95 -4.18
CA THR A 365 -27.62 0.43 -3.72
C THR A 365 -29.09 0.83 -3.56
N PHE A 366 -30.00 0.12 -4.22
CA PHE A 366 -31.43 0.40 -4.28
C PHE A 366 -32.29 -0.58 -3.46
N LEU A 367 -31.67 -1.58 -2.82
CA LEU A 367 -32.40 -2.59 -2.06
C LEU A 367 -32.99 -2.00 -0.78
N THR A 368 -34.31 -2.14 -0.64
CA THR A 368 -35.01 -2.05 0.64
C THR A 368 -35.44 -3.46 1.07
N PRO A 369 -35.79 -3.70 2.35
CA PRO A 369 -36.30 -5.01 2.78
C PRO A 369 -37.48 -5.52 1.93
N ALA A 370 -38.37 -4.62 1.50
CA ALA A 370 -39.50 -4.96 0.63
C ALA A 370 -39.07 -5.37 -0.78
N ILE A 371 -38.13 -4.64 -1.39
CA ILE A 371 -37.59 -4.98 -2.71
C ILE A 371 -36.83 -6.31 -2.65
N ALA A 372 -35.98 -6.49 -1.64
CA ALA A 372 -35.21 -7.71 -1.44
C ALA A 372 -36.11 -8.93 -1.24
N ALA A 373 -37.18 -8.81 -0.45
CA ALA A 373 -38.19 -9.86 -0.29
C ALA A 373 -38.89 -10.18 -1.62
N GLY A 374 -39.22 -9.16 -2.42
CA GLY A 374 -39.81 -9.34 -3.74
C GLY A 374 -38.90 -10.09 -4.72
N VAL A 375 -37.61 -9.73 -4.76
CA VAL A 375 -36.60 -10.43 -5.60
C VAL A 375 -36.37 -11.86 -5.09
N TYR A 376 -36.34 -12.05 -3.77
CA TYR A 376 -36.20 -13.37 -3.16
C TYR A 376 -37.38 -14.29 -3.52
N GLU A 377 -38.62 -13.80 -3.43
CA GLU A 377 -39.80 -14.58 -3.79
C GLU A 377 -39.84 -14.89 -5.29
N TRP A 378 -39.57 -13.90 -6.14
CA TRP A 378 -39.42 -14.10 -7.58
C TRP A 378 -38.39 -15.19 -7.91
N SER A 379 -37.25 -15.20 -7.20
CA SER A 379 -36.19 -16.20 -7.41
C SER A 379 -36.60 -17.64 -7.11
N ARG A 380 -37.69 -17.84 -6.35
CA ARG A 380 -38.24 -19.16 -6.01
C ARG A 380 -39.21 -19.69 -7.06
N SER A 381 -39.77 -18.80 -7.88
CA SER A 381 -40.75 -19.18 -8.90
C SER A 381 -40.09 -19.95 -10.06
N SER A 382 -40.59 -21.17 -10.32
CA SER A 382 -40.02 -22.10 -11.30
C SER A 382 -40.40 -21.74 -12.74
N GLY A 383 -39.41 -21.68 -13.64
CA GLY A 383 -39.63 -21.60 -15.10
C GLY A 383 -38.77 -22.60 -15.88
N SER A 384 -39.44 -23.60 -16.46
CA SER A 384 -39.08 -24.62 -17.48
C SER A 384 -37.86 -25.56 -17.25
N ALA A 385 -37.83 -26.66 -18.04
CA ALA A 385 -37.22 -27.96 -17.78
C ALA A 385 -36.08 -28.38 -18.75
N SER A 386 -35.14 -27.49 -19.08
CA SER A 386 -33.90 -27.77 -19.83
C SER A 386 -32.63 -27.68 -18.95
N PRO A 387 -31.46 -28.25 -19.34
CA PRO A 387 -30.20 -28.08 -18.60
C PRO A 387 -29.70 -26.63 -18.56
N ARG A 388 -30.01 -25.84 -19.59
CA ARG A 388 -29.80 -24.38 -19.60
C ARG A 388 -30.69 -23.70 -18.55
N ASP A 389 -31.82 -24.33 -18.22
CA ASP A 389 -32.76 -23.86 -17.22
C ASP A 389 -32.26 -24.17 -15.79
N GLU A 390 -31.36 -25.14 -15.61
CA GLU A 390 -30.77 -25.43 -14.29
C GLU A 390 -29.76 -24.37 -13.85
N VAL A 391 -28.82 -23.97 -14.71
CA VAL A 391 -27.89 -22.87 -14.43
C VAL A 391 -28.65 -21.57 -14.21
N ASP A 392 -29.66 -21.29 -15.03
CA ASP A 392 -30.51 -20.11 -14.90
C ASP A 392 -31.29 -20.12 -13.58
N LYS A 393 -31.85 -21.27 -13.19
CA LYS A 393 -32.52 -21.45 -11.89
C LYS A 393 -31.59 -21.14 -10.72
N HIS A 394 -30.37 -21.68 -10.73
CA HIS A 394 -29.38 -21.40 -9.69
C HIS A 394 -28.96 -19.93 -9.70
N THR A 395 -28.74 -19.34 -10.87
CA THR A 395 -28.37 -17.92 -11.00
C THR A 395 -29.45 -17.00 -10.42
N ARG A 396 -30.73 -17.25 -10.73
CA ARG A 396 -31.86 -16.51 -10.12
C ARG A 396 -31.89 -16.71 -8.61
N ARG A 397 -31.80 -17.96 -8.15
CA ARG A 397 -31.84 -18.30 -6.71
C ARG A 397 -30.72 -17.61 -5.93
N ILE A 398 -29.50 -17.61 -6.46
CA ILE A 398 -28.33 -16.92 -5.87
C ILE A 398 -28.59 -15.42 -5.79
N LEU A 399 -29.11 -14.79 -6.85
CA LEU A 399 -29.45 -13.36 -6.82
C LEU A 399 -30.48 -13.04 -5.73
N GLY A 400 -31.56 -13.84 -5.63
CA GLY A 400 -32.58 -13.68 -4.59
C GLY A 400 -32.00 -13.81 -3.18
N LEU A 401 -31.15 -14.82 -2.95
CA LEU A 401 -30.47 -15.01 -1.68
C LEU A 401 -29.50 -13.86 -1.34
N ARG A 402 -28.74 -13.37 -2.32
CA ARG A 402 -27.84 -12.21 -2.13
C ARG A 402 -28.61 -10.96 -1.76
N CYS A 403 -29.77 -10.72 -2.40
CA CYS A 403 -30.64 -9.60 -2.05
C CYS A 403 -31.20 -9.74 -0.64
N LEU A 404 -31.73 -10.92 -0.29
CA LEU A 404 -32.28 -11.19 1.04
C LEU A 404 -31.23 -10.95 2.14
N VAL A 405 -30.09 -11.66 2.08
CA VAL A 405 -29.03 -11.59 3.09
C VAL A 405 -28.38 -10.20 3.12
N GLY A 406 -28.16 -9.59 1.95
CA GLY A 406 -27.62 -8.23 1.85
C GLY A 406 -28.52 -7.16 2.47
N SER A 407 -29.83 -7.40 2.54
CA SER A 407 -30.82 -6.49 3.13
C SER A 407 -31.09 -6.70 4.62
N TRP A 408 -30.43 -7.66 5.27
CA TRP A 408 -30.61 -7.87 6.71
C TRP A 408 -30.11 -6.67 7.51
N GLU A 409 -31.05 -5.93 8.10
CA GLU A 409 -30.78 -4.91 9.11
C GLU A 409 -30.60 -5.55 10.49
N THR A 410 -31.46 -6.52 10.81
CA THR A 410 -31.36 -7.41 11.96
C THR A 410 -31.24 -8.85 11.47
N THR A 411 -30.31 -9.61 12.04
CA THR A 411 -30.19 -11.03 11.70
C THR A 411 -31.45 -11.80 12.12
N PRO A 412 -31.92 -12.75 11.30
CA PRO A 412 -33.04 -13.60 11.66
C PRO A 412 -32.71 -14.49 12.87
N ALA A 413 -33.72 -15.18 13.40
CA ALA A 413 -33.52 -16.11 14.51
C ALA A 413 -32.44 -17.15 14.17
N ALA A 414 -31.61 -17.53 15.15
CA ALA A 414 -30.44 -18.39 14.92
C ALA A 414 -30.78 -19.69 14.18
N GLY A 415 -31.92 -20.32 14.49
CA GLY A 415 -32.37 -21.53 13.80
C GLY A 415 -32.69 -21.31 12.31
N GLU A 416 -33.29 -20.17 11.96
CA GLU A 416 -33.62 -19.80 10.57
C GLU A 416 -32.36 -19.46 9.78
N ALA A 417 -31.45 -18.68 10.38
CA ALA A 417 -30.19 -18.32 9.77
C ALA A 417 -29.33 -19.57 9.47
N ARG A 418 -29.22 -20.48 10.44
CA ARG A 418 -28.47 -21.73 10.27
C ARG A 418 -29.13 -22.64 9.23
N ALA A 419 -30.46 -22.72 9.20
CA ALA A 419 -31.16 -23.50 8.17
C ALA A 419 -30.86 -22.97 6.76
N LEU A 420 -30.87 -21.64 6.58
CA LEU A 420 -30.55 -21.00 5.31
C LEU A 420 -29.08 -21.21 4.90
N PHE A 421 -28.16 -21.17 5.87
CA PHE A 421 -26.75 -21.51 5.65
C PHE A 421 -26.61 -22.92 5.09
N HIS A 422 -27.21 -23.91 5.74
CA HIS A 422 -27.17 -25.31 5.29
C HIS A 422 -27.89 -25.52 3.95
N GLU A 423 -28.97 -24.78 3.67
CA GLU A 423 -29.62 -24.78 2.36
C GLU A 423 -28.64 -24.34 1.26
N CYS A 424 -27.88 -23.27 1.49
CA CYS A 424 -26.88 -22.78 0.54
C CYS A 424 -25.77 -23.81 0.30
N VAL A 425 -25.23 -24.40 1.37
CA VAL A 425 -24.19 -25.45 1.28
C VAL A 425 -24.69 -26.66 0.50
N LYS A 426 -25.91 -27.13 0.79
CA LYS A 426 -26.51 -28.26 0.07
C LYS A 426 -26.76 -27.93 -1.40
N ALA A 427 -27.25 -26.73 -1.70
CA ALA A 427 -27.49 -26.27 -3.07
C ALA A 427 -26.19 -26.20 -3.88
N TYR A 428 -25.10 -25.72 -3.28
CA TYR A 428 -23.77 -25.73 -3.87
C TYR A 428 -23.32 -27.16 -4.20
N GLN A 429 -23.36 -28.06 -3.21
CA GLN A 429 -22.94 -29.45 -3.40
C GLN A 429 -23.73 -30.16 -4.51
N SER A 430 -25.05 -29.96 -4.57
CA SER A 430 -25.89 -30.58 -5.61
C SER A 430 -25.62 -30.02 -7.01
N SER A 431 -25.20 -28.75 -7.12
CA SER A 431 -25.00 -28.06 -8.40
C SER A 431 -23.55 -28.10 -8.90
N ARG A 432 -22.63 -28.70 -8.13
CA ARG A 432 -21.20 -28.80 -8.44
C ARG A 432 -20.91 -29.37 -9.84
N HIS A 433 -21.70 -30.37 -10.26
CA HIS A 433 -21.56 -31.03 -11.55
C HIS A 433 -21.68 -30.07 -12.75
N LEU A 434 -22.43 -28.97 -12.60
CA LEU A 434 -22.58 -27.94 -13.64
C LEU A 434 -21.27 -27.22 -13.96
N SER A 435 -20.30 -27.28 -13.05
CA SER A 435 -19.03 -26.58 -13.17
C SER A 435 -17.86 -27.51 -13.55
N GLU A 436 -18.08 -28.81 -13.76
CA GLU A 436 -17.03 -29.80 -14.05
C GLU A 436 -16.28 -29.53 -15.37
N SER A 437 -16.96 -28.95 -16.37
CA SER A 437 -16.38 -28.65 -17.68
C SER A 437 -15.61 -27.33 -17.73
N LEU A 438 -15.68 -26.52 -16.67
CA LEU A 438 -14.99 -25.24 -16.59
C LEU A 438 -13.48 -25.43 -16.43
N ALA A 439 -12.71 -24.46 -16.94
CA ALA A 439 -11.28 -24.45 -16.72
C ALA A 439 -10.95 -24.29 -15.24
N TRP A 440 -9.78 -24.79 -14.81
CA TRP A 440 -9.32 -24.70 -13.43
C TRP A 440 -9.24 -23.27 -12.89
N SER A 441 -9.10 -22.29 -13.79
CA SER A 441 -9.00 -20.85 -13.52
C SER A 441 -10.35 -20.11 -13.53
N GLU A 442 -11.43 -20.78 -13.92
CA GLU A 442 -12.77 -20.18 -13.98
C GLU A 442 -13.51 -20.37 -12.65
N GLU A 443 -14.23 -19.33 -12.21
CA GLU A 443 -15.12 -19.41 -11.05
C GLU A 443 -16.27 -20.39 -11.32
N GLY A 444 -16.68 -21.16 -10.32
CA GLY A 444 -17.79 -22.10 -10.46
C GLY A 444 -19.11 -21.36 -10.70
N LEU A 445 -19.96 -21.92 -11.56
CA LEU A 445 -21.23 -21.29 -11.95
C LEU A 445 -22.17 -21.03 -10.76
N CYS A 446 -22.05 -21.85 -9.71
CA CYS A 446 -22.89 -21.82 -8.53
C CYS A 446 -22.14 -21.42 -7.25
N ASP A 447 -20.91 -20.90 -7.37
CA ASP A 447 -20.10 -20.50 -6.21
C ASP A 447 -20.76 -19.34 -5.43
N GLY A 448 -21.71 -18.62 -6.03
CA GLY A 448 -22.47 -17.58 -5.36
C GLY A 448 -23.24 -18.05 -4.12
N TYR A 449 -23.57 -19.35 -4.00
CA TYR A 449 -24.11 -19.93 -2.76
C TYR A 449 -23.11 -19.87 -1.60
N ILE A 450 -21.82 -20.04 -1.89
CA ILE A 450 -20.75 -19.92 -0.90
C ILE A 450 -20.64 -18.48 -0.42
N THR A 451 -20.69 -17.49 -1.32
CA THR A 451 -20.73 -16.07 -0.93
C THR A 451 -21.86 -15.78 0.06
N VAL A 452 -23.06 -16.31 -0.21
CA VAL A 452 -24.23 -16.13 0.65
C VAL A 452 -24.01 -16.81 1.99
N ALA A 453 -23.57 -18.07 2.01
CA ALA A 453 -23.33 -18.82 3.23
C ALA A 453 -22.31 -18.12 4.14
N LEU A 454 -21.20 -17.64 3.59
CA LEU A 454 -20.18 -16.91 4.36
C LEU A 454 -20.68 -15.56 4.90
N ASN A 455 -21.54 -14.87 4.15
CA ASN A 455 -22.17 -13.64 4.64
C ASN A 455 -23.21 -13.89 5.73
N ILE A 456 -23.92 -15.02 5.68
CA ILE A 456 -24.78 -15.46 6.78
C ILE A 456 -23.91 -15.70 8.03
N ALA A 457 -22.82 -16.45 7.88
CA ALA A 457 -21.89 -16.73 8.98
C ALA A 457 -21.32 -15.45 9.60
N LEU A 458 -20.79 -14.53 8.79
CA LEU A 458 -20.25 -13.25 9.26
C LEU A 458 -21.31 -12.42 10.01
N ARG A 459 -22.50 -12.27 9.45
CA ARG A 459 -23.57 -11.48 10.07
C ARG A 459 -24.05 -12.09 11.38
N CYS A 460 -24.19 -13.41 11.45
CA CYS A 460 -24.62 -14.10 12.67
C CYS A 460 -23.55 -14.07 13.76
N HIS A 461 -22.27 -14.15 13.37
CA HIS A 461 -21.15 -13.97 14.30
C HIS A 461 -21.19 -12.58 14.96
N VAL A 462 -21.43 -11.53 14.18
CA VAL A 462 -21.43 -10.13 14.64
C VAL A 462 -22.76 -9.70 15.31
N ALA A 463 -23.83 -10.50 15.16
CA ALA A 463 -25.17 -10.16 15.67
C ALA A 463 -25.20 -9.96 17.19
N GLY A 464 -24.47 -10.80 17.94
CA GLY A 464 -24.30 -10.66 19.38
C GLY A 464 -23.12 -9.75 19.70
N LYS A 465 -23.32 -8.42 19.69
CA LYS A 465 -22.24 -7.43 19.95
C LYS A 465 -21.42 -7.72 21.21
N ASP A 466 -22.06 -8.25 22.26
CA ASP A 466 -21.43 -8.55 23.55
C ASP A 466 -21.06 -10.04 23.72
N SER A 467 -21.51 -10.91 22.81
CA SER A 467 -21.26 -12.36 22.85
C SER A 467 -21.28 -12.93 21.43
N PRO A 468 -20.19 -12.74 20.66
CA PRO A 468 -20.12 -13.24 19.29
C PRO A 468 -20.14 -14.77 19.25
N ASP A 469 -20.88 -15.33 18.29
CA ASP A 469 -20.97 -16.78 18.11
C ASP A 469 -19.90 -17.25 17.10
N TYR A 470 -18.83 -17.83 17.63
CA TYR A 470 -17.70 -18.34 16.83
C TYR A 470 -18.03 -19.62 16.05
N SER A 471 -19.12 -20.34 16.38
CA SER A 471 -19.51 -21.54 15.64
C SER A 471 -19.84 -21.24 14.17
N TYR A 472 -20.28 -20.01 13.87
CA TYR A 472 -20.49 -19.55 12.49
C TYR A 472 -19.17 -19.40 11.73
N LEU A 473 -18.11 -18.92 12.38
CA LEU A 473 -16.79 -18.81 11.77
C LEU A 473 -16.18 -20.20 11.50
N VAL A 474 -16.34 -21.14 12.45
CA VAL A 474 -15.87 -22.53 12.29
C VAL A 474 -16.57 -23.20 11.10
N GLU A 475 -17.90 -23.15 11.02
CA GLU A 475 -18.62 -23.75 9.89
C GLU A 475 -18.30 -23.06 8.56
N GLY A 476 -18.14 -21.73 8.55
CA GLY A 476 -17.76 -21.00 7.35
C GLY A 476 -16.35 -21.33 6.87
N LEU A 477 -15.41 -21.54 7.80
CA LEU A 477 -14.04 -21.94 7.47
C LEU A 477 -13.98 -23.40 7.03
N ASP A 478 -14.71 -24.30 7.70
CA ASP A 478 -14.80 -25.71 7.32
C ASP A 478 -15.48 -25.92 5.96
N LEU A 479 -16.42 -25.04 5.58
CA LEU A 479 -16.99 -24.99 4.24
C LEU A 479 -15.91 -24.84 3.15
N MET A 480 -14.81 -24.16 3.43
CA MET A 480 -13.70 -23.98 2.47
C MET A 480 -13.03 -25.30 2.07
N SER A 481 -13.21 -26.38 2.83
CA SER A 481 -12.64 -27.70 2.49
C SER A 481 -13.33 -28.36 1.29
N ILE A 482 -14.58 -27.99 1.00
CA ILE A 482 -15.39 -28.60 -0.07
C ILE A 482 -15.56 -27.69 -1.28
N VAL A 483 -15.01 -26.46 -1.25
CA VAL A 483 -15.10 -25.51 -2.36
C VAL A 483 -14.10 -25.90 -3.45
N ASP A 484 -14.63 -26.21 -4.63
CA ASP A 484 -13.83 -26.48 -5.81
C ASP A 484 -13.03 -25.27 -6.25
N ARG A 485 -11.81 -25.51 -6.78
CA ARG A 485 -10.94 -24.45 -7.31
C ARG A 485 -10.68 -23.30 -6.32
N ARG A 486 -10.87 -23.53 -5.01
CA ARG A 486 -10.62 -22.55 -3.94
C ARG A 486 -9.28 -21.82 -4.12
N MET A 487 -8.22 -22.59 -4.39
CA MET A 487 -6.86 -22.07 -4.54
C MET A 487 -6.68 -21.14 -5.76
N ASN A 488 -7.66 -21.03 -6.65
CA ASN A 488 -7.56 -20.17 -7.83
C ASN A 488 -8.49 -18.96 -7.78
N ASN A 489 -9.30 -18.85 -6.72
CA ASN A 489 -10.22 -17.74 -6.54
C ASN A 489 -9.78 -16.89 -5.33
N PRO A 490 -9.30 -15.65 -5.54
CA PRO A 490 -8.81 -14.80 -4.47
C PRO A 490 -9.89 -14.46 -3.44
N THR A 491 -11.18 -14.44 -3.82
CA THR A 491 -12.28 -14.19 -2.88
C THR A 491 -12.35 -15.30 -1.82
N TRP A 492 -12.23 -16.56 -2.22
CA TRP A 492 -12.27 -17.70 -1.27
C TRP A 492 -11.04 -17.73 -0.38
N LEU A 493 -9.87 -17.42 -0.94
CA LEU A 493 -8.63 -17.30 -0.18
C LEU A 493 -8.72 -16.19 0.87
N ILE A 494 -9.23 -15.01 0.50
CA ILE A 494 -9.37 -13.90 1.45
C ILE A 494 -10.40 -14.23 2.53
N TYR A 495 -11.52 -14.88 2.20
CA TYR A 495 -12.50 -15.31 3.20
C TYR A 495 -11.87 -16.26 4.22
N ALA A 496 -11.15 -17.25 3.74
CA ALA A 496 -10.52 -18.26 4.58
C ALA A 496 -9.44 -17.62 5.48
N VAL A 497 -8.63 -16.70 4.96
CA VAL A 497 -7.68 -15.90 5.76
C VAL A 497 -8.39 -15.04 6.81
N CYS A 498 -9.46 -14.33 6.46
CA CYS A 498 -10.17 -13.47 7.40
C CYS A 498 -10.83 -14.28 8.52
N PHE A 499 -11.54 -15.37 8.17
CA PHE A 499 -12.23 -16.22 9.14
C PHE A 499 -11.22 -16.93 10.06
N ALA A 500 -10.09 -17.41 9.49
CA ALA A 500 -9.00 -17.94 10.29
C ALA A 500 -8.45 -16.89 11.25
N ASN A 501 -8.17 -15.66 10.79
CA ASN A 501 -7.62 -14.58 11.62
C ASN A 501 -8.57 -14.17 12.76
N LEU A 502 -9.89 -14.14 12.53
CA LEU A 502 -10.88 -13.91 13.58
C LEU A 502 -10.90 -15.02 14.65
N LEU A 503 -10.55 -16.24 14.27
CA LEU A 503 -10.32 -17.37 15.19
C LEU A 503 -8.90 -17.38 15.78
N GLY A 504 -8.08 -16.33 15.57
CA GLY A 504 -6.68 -16.29 16.00
C GLY A 504 -5.74 -17.21 15.19
N LEU A 505 -6.23 -17.80 14.11
CA LEU A 505 -5.49 -18.72 13.24
C LEU A 505 -4.97 -18.00 11.98
N THR A 506 -4.23 -18.71 11.14
CA THR A 506 -3.81 -18.19 9.83
C THR A 506 -3.72 -19.33 8.83
N GLU A 507 -4.16 -19.10 7.60
CA GLU A 507 -4.05 -20.05 6.50
C GLU A 507 -2.87 -19.66 5.60
N CYS A 508 -1.67 -20.14 5.93
CA CYS A 508 -0.45 -19.81 5.19
C CYS A 508 -0.55 -20.20 3.69
N ALA A 509 -1.17 -21.34 3.38
CA ALA A 509 -1.34 -21.80 2.00
C ALA A 509 -2.15 -20.81 1.15
N ALA A 510 -3.22 -20.22 1.70
CA ALA A 510 -4.00 -19.19 1.01
C ALA A 510 -3.19 -17.92 0.80
N LEU A 511 -2.41 -17.51 1.80
CA LEU A 511 -1.56 -16.32 1.73
C LEU A 511 -0.43 -16.45 0.71
N HIS A 512 0.21 -17.63 0.64
CA HIS A 512 1.21 -17.93 -0.39
C HIS A 512 0.61 -17.88 -1.78
N GLN A 513 -0.61 -18.38 -1.94
CA GLN A 513 -1.30 -18.40 -3.22
C GLN A 513 -1.81 -17.01 -3.66
N LEU A 514 -2.20 -16.14 -2.71
CA LEU A 514 -2.52 -14.74 -2.99
C LEU A 514 -1.31 -13.95 -3.51
N ALA A 515 -0.09 -14.39 -3.15
CA ALA A 515 1.17 -13.96 -3.75
C ALA A 515 1.32 -12.43 -3.87
N PHE A 516 1.12 -11.69 -2.78
CA PHE A 516 1.18 -10.23 -2.74
C PHE A 516 2.53 -9.67 -3.24
N LYS A 517 2.49 -8.68 -4.14
CA LYS A 517 3.69 -8.10 -4.79
C LYS A 517 3.76 -6.58 -4.60
N ASN A 518 5.00 -6.09 -4.45
CA ASN A 518 5.33 -4.65 -4.51
C ASN A 518 4.38 -3.81 -3.64
N VAL A 519 3.65 -2.87 -4.26
CA VAL A 519 2.71 -1.96 -3.60
C VAL A 519 1.64 -2.68 -2.77
N GLN A 520 1.28 -3.92 -3.11
CA GLN A 520 0.31 -4.69 -2.32
C GLN A 520 0.81 -4.99 -0.91
N ARG A 521 2.11 -4.93 -0.65
CA ARG A 521 2.65 -5.11 0.71
C ARG A 521 2.35 -3.92 1.61
N ASP A 522 2.14 -2.76 1.00
CA ASP A 522 1.71 -1.54 1.66
C ASP A 522 0.18 -1.50 1.80
N THR A 523 -0.55 -1.84 0.72
CA THR A 523 -2.03 -1.71 0.70
C THR A 523 -2.78 -2.92 1.28
N MET A 524 -2.18 -4.12 1.26
CA MET A 524 -2.80 -5.39 1.68
C MET A 524 -2.22 -5.94 2.99
N ALA A 525 -1.50 -5.14 3.77
CA ALA A 525 -0.98 -5.57 5.08
C ALA A 525 -2.07 -6.09 6.03
N HIS A 526 -3.30 -5.53 5.92
CA HIS A 526 -4.51 -5.98 6.62
C HIS A 526 -4.93 -7.43 6.31
N LEU A 527 -4.61 -7.93 5.12
CA LEU A 527 -4.93 -9.30 4.69
C LEU A 527 -3.71 -10.22 4.64
N GLY A 528 -2.50 -9.68 4.72
CA GLY A 528 -1.25 -10.44 4.69
C GLY A 528 -0.51 -10.42 6.02
N TYR A 529 0.18 -9.31 6.29
CA TYR A 529 1.04 -9.15 7.46
C TYR A 529 0.33 -9.43 8.80
N TRP A 530 -0.85 -8.83 9.04
CA TRP A 530 -1.54 -8.98 10.31
C TRP A 530 -2.05 -10.42 10.57
N PRO A 531 -2.70 -11.10 9.61
CA PRO A 531 -3.03 -12.52 9.76
C PRO A 531 -1.81 -13.43 9.99
N LEU A 532 -0.68 -13.19 9.31
CA LEU A 532 0.55 -13.96 9.55
C LEU A 532 1.07 -13.77 10.98
N LEU A 533 1.04 -12.53 11.45
CA LEU A 533 1.48 -12.17 12.80
C LEU A 533 0.58 -12.78 13.88
N THR A 534 -0.75 -12.72 13.72
CA THR A 534 -1.73 -13.32 14.63
C THR A 534 -1.55 -14.84 14.72
N GLY A 535 -1.34 -15.51 13.60
CA GLY A 535 -1.10 -16.96 13.57
C GLY A 535 0.32 -17.37 13.94
N LEU A 536 1.21 -16.43 14.31
CA LEU A 536 2.62 -16.66 14.62
C LEU A 536 3.38 -17.40 13.49
N ALA A 537 3.07 -17.09 12.23
CA ALA A 537 3.80 -17.57 11.06
C ALA A 537 5.12 -16.77 10.87
N LEU A 538 6.03 -16.83 11.83
CA LEU A 538 7.18 -15.90 11.87
C LEU A 538 8.14 -16.01 10.66
N GLU A 539 8.26 -17.18 10.05
CA GLU A 539 9.00 -17.35 8.79
C GLU A 539 8.36 -16.53 7.65
N ASP A 540 7.03 -16.60 7.51
CA ASP A 540 6.28 -15.83 6.52
C ASP A 540 6.27 -14.34 6.84
N VAL A 541 6.24 -13.95 8.12
CA VAL A 541 6.41 -12.55 8.57
C VAL A 541 7.79 -12.04 8.15
N THR A 542 8.83 -12.83 8.34
CA THR A 542 10.21 -12.48 7.93
C THR A 542 10.30 -12.29 6.42
N ASN A 543 9.70 -13.20 5.64
CA ASN A 543 9.62 -13.07 4.19
C ASN A 543 8.85 -11.81 3.78
N TRP A 544 7.72 -11.53 4.43
CA TRP A 544 6.93 -10.32 4.19
C TRP A 544 7.75 -9.05 4.41
N ASP A 545 8.41 -8.94 5.56
CA ASP A 545 9.21 -7.78 5.94
C ASP A 545 10.38 -7.56 4.98
N GLY A 546 11.16 -8.61 4.65
CA GLY A 546 12.32 -8.47 3.76
C GLY A 546 11.92 -8.02 2.35
N TRP A 547 10.86 -8.61 1.81
CA TRP A 547 10.33 -8.18 0.52
C TRP A 547 9.66 -6.79 0.55
N ALA A 548 9.11 -6.35 1.69
CA ALA A 548 8.59 -4.98 1.86
C ALA A 548 9.75 -3.97 1.90
N GLU A 549 10.84 -4.31 2.59
CA GLU A 549 12.09 -3.55 2.58
C GLU A 549 12.66 -3.43 1.16
N ASP A 550 12.70 -4.53 0.40
CA ASP A 550 13.08 -4.52 -1.02
C ASP A 550 12.24 -3.53 -1.82
N TYR A 551 10.91 -3.56 -1.68
CA TYR A 551 10.01 -2.63 -2.37
C TYR A 551 10.32 -1.16 -2.05
N TYR A 552 10.45 -0.80 -0.77
CA TYR A 552 10.74 0.58 -0.38
C TYR A 552 12.16 1.02 -0.76
N SER A 553 13.13 0.11 -0.79
CA SER A 553 14.50 0.41 -1.24
C SER A 553 14.56 0.81 -2.72
N LEU A 554 13.69 0.21 -3.54
CA LEU A 554 13.60 0.50 -4.98
C LEU A 554 12.72 1.72 -5.30
N GLN A 555 11.91 2.17 -4.35
CA GLN A 555 10.92 3.20 -4.56
C GLN A 555 11.52 4.51 -5.07
N GLU A 556 12.62 4.98 -4.47
CA GLU A 556 13.28 6.23 -4.91
C GLU A 556 13.68 6.15 -6.39
N ARG A 557 14.28 5.02 -6.78
CA ARG A 557 14.71 4.76 -8.16
C ARG A 557 13.51 4.74 -9.11
N ASP A 558 12.50 3.95 -8.79
CA ASP A 558 11.38 3.70 -9.69
C ASP A 558 10.49 4.95 -9.85
N CYS A 559 10.26 5.69 -8.76
CA CYS A 559 9.56 6.97 -8.75
C CYS A 559 10.32 8.05 -9.54
N SER A 560 11.65 8.16 -9.36
CA SER A 560 12.46 9.10 -10.16
C SER A 560 12.40 8.79 -11.66
N LEU A 561 12.45 7.51 -12.05
CA LEU A 561 12.33 7.07 -13.43
C LEU A 561 10.94 7.43 -13.99
N LEU A 562 9.90 7.22 -13.20
CA LEU A 562 8.52 7.54 -13.58
C LEU A 562 8.36 9.06 -13.80
N ARG A 563 8.88 9.91 -12.92
CA ARG A 563 8.92 11.37 -13.11
C ARG A 563 9.57 11.74 -14.43
N ALA A 564 10.75 11.19 -14.73
CA ALA A 564 11.43 11.48 -15.99
C ALA A 564 10.62 11.04 -17.23
N LYS A 565 10.03 9.83 -17.19
CA LYS A 565 9.21 9.31 -18.30
C LYS A 565 7.98 10.18 -18.54
N VAL A 566 7.21 10.48 -17.50
CA VAL A 566 5.99 11.28 -17.60
C VAL A 566 6.28 12.70 -18.09
N PHE A 567 7.39 13.29 -17.62
CA PHE A 567 7.86 14.58 -18.10
C PHE A 567 8.18 14.54 -19.61
N ASN A 568 8.87 13.50 -20.09
CA ASN A 568 9.19 13.35 -21.51
C ASN A 568 7.96 13.15 -22.40
N TYR A 569 6.91 12.49 -21.89
CA TYR A 569 5.63 12.36 -22.60
C TYR A 569 4.78 13.64 -22.55
N THR A 570 5.28 14.73 -21.95
CA THR A 570 4.60 16.02 -21.87
C THR A 570 3.21 15.95 -21.24
N SER A 571 3.01 15.03 -20.29
CA SER A 571 1.72 14.83 -19.60
C SER A 571 1.73 15.46 -18.21
N TRP A 572 1.10 16.63 -18.06
CA TRP A 572 0.92 17.27 -16.75
C TRP A 572 -0.07 16.52 -15.84
N PRO A 573 -1.25 16.06 -16.30
CA PRO A 573 -2.18 15.33 -15.44
C PRO A 573 -1.53 14.08 -14.81
N ALA A 574 -0.80 13.29 -15.62
CA ALA A 574 -0.08 12.15 -15.10
C ALA A 574 1.06 12.55 -14.12
N MET A 575 1.67 13.72 -14.29
CA MET A 575 2.69 14.21 -13.35
C MET A 575 2.09 14.50 -11.97
N GLN A 576 0.88 15.05 -11.93
CA GLN A 576 0.15 15.26 -10.67
C GLN A 576 -0.13 13.93 -9.95
N ASP A 577 -0.51 12.90 -10.70
CA ASP A 577 -0.74 11.56 -10.12
C ASP A 577 0.55 10.92 -9.62
N VAL A 578 1.67 11.10 -10.32
CA VAL A 578 3.00 10.67 -9.84
C VAL A 578 3.36 11.36 -8.53
N HIS A 579 3.16 12.68 -8.42
CA HIS A 579 3.42 13.42 -7.18
C HIS A 579 2.54 12.95 -6.02
N ARG A 580 1.25 12.69 -6.27
CA ARG A 580 0.33 12.15 -5.26
C ARG A 580 0.76 10.76 -4.81
N PHE A 581 1.11 9.89 -5.75
CA PHE A 581 1.59 8.54 -5.46
C PHE A 581 2.88 8.56 -4.63
N GLU A 582 3.87 9.37 -5.02
CA GLU A 582 5.12 9.55 -4.28
C GLU A 582 4.85 10.05 -2.86
N ALA A 583 3.96 11.05 -2.69
CA ALA A 583 3.59 11.57 -1.39
C ALA A 583 2.86 10.54 -0.52
N ALA A 584 1.94 9.76 -1.10
CA ALA A 584 1.21 8.68 -0.41
C ALA A 584 2.14 7.59 0.09
N GLN A 585 3.13 7.22 -0.71
CA GLN A 585 4.09 6.20 -0.38
C GLN A 585 5.17 6.66 0.61
N ALA A 586 5.72 7.87 0.41
CA ALA A 586 6.73 8.44 1.32
C ALA A 586 6.17 8.70 2.73
N ASN A 587 4.88 8.99 2.85
CA ASN A 587 4.19 9.19 4.12
C ASN A 587 3.37 7.98 4.57
N SER A 588 3.54 6.81 3.94
CA SER A 588 2.86 5.59 4.36
C SER A 588 3.20 5.24 5.81
N LEU A 589 2.19 4.89 6.60
CA LEU A 589 2.39 4.34 7.94
C LEU A 589 3.24 3.07 7.91
N TYR A 590 2.91 2.12 7.02
CA TYR A 590 3.57 0.82 6.97
C TYR A 590 5.05 0.93 6.57
N ARG A 591 5.39 1.89 5.69
CA ARG A 591 6.77 2.22 5.32
C ARG A 591 7.63 2.51 6.55
N TRP A 592 7.12 3.29 7.50
CA TRP A 592 7.87 3.68 8.69
C TRP A 592 7.85 2.63 9.80
N GLN A 593 6.99 1.61 9.70
CA GLN A 593 7.00 0.43 10.58
C GLN A 593 8.00 -0.62 10.09
N CYS A 594 8.18 -0.73 8.77
CA CYS A 594 8.99 -1.75 8.11
C CYS A 594 10.43 -1.85 8.66
N PRO A 595 11.21 -0.76 8.87
CA PRO A 595 12.58 -0.90 9.40
C PRO A 595 12.68 -1.60 10.75
N ALA A 596 11.74 -1.31 11.67
CA ALA A 596 11.71 -1.94 12.98
C ALA A 596 11.30 -3.42 12.89
N ASN A 597 10.33 -3.73 12.03
CA ASN A 597 9.87 -5.10 11.80
C ASN A 597 10.97 -5.94 11.13
N ALA A 598 11.55 -5.46 10.03
CA ALA A 598 12.62 -6.13 9.29
C ALA A 598 13.85 -6.40 10.18
N PHE A 599 14.27 -5.42 10.98
CA PHE A 599 15.35 -5.63 11.95
C PHE A 599 15.03 -6.72 12.96
N THR A 600 13.80 -6.74 13.49
CA THR A 600 13.38 -7.74 14.48
C THR A 600 13.33 -9.13 13.86
N SER A 601 12.82 -9.26 12.64
CA SER A 601 12.80 -10.50 11.87
C SER A 601 14.24 -11.01 11.62
N ALA A 602 15.16 -10.13 11.24
CA ALA A 602 16.58 -10.47 11.08
C ALA A 602 17.26 -10.89 12.39
N LEU A 603 16.85 -10.32 13.53
CA LEU A 603 17.38 -10.70 14.84
C LEU A 603 17.05 -12.15 15.21
N CYS A 604 15.87 -12.66 14.84
CA CYS A 604 15.49 -14.03 15.17
C CYS A 604 16.39 -15.07 14.44
N GLY A 605 17.11 -14.67 13.37
CA GLY A 605 18.14 -15.48 12.71
C GLY A 605 19.58 -15.30 13.23
N CYS A 606 19.83 -14.32 14.10
CA CYS A 606 21.18 -14.05 14.64
C CYS A 606 21.55 -15.07 15.71
N GLN A 607 22.73 -15.70 15.59
CA GLN A 607 23.20 -16.72 16.55
C GLN A 607 24.29 -16.17 17.49
N THR A 608 25.04 -15.16 17.05
CA THR A 608 26.19 -14.62 17.79
C THR A 608 26.06 -13.13 18.08
N GLN A 609 26.86 -12.62 19.02
CA GLN A 609 26.99 -11.18 19.26
C GLN A 609 27.51 -10.44 18.02
N LYS A 610 28.33 -11.10 17.18
CA LYS A 610 28.87 -10.51 15.96
C LYS A 610 27.74 -10.26 14.95
N ASP A 611 26.85 -11.24 14.77
CA ASP A 611 25.72 -11.13 13.85
C ASP A 611 24.81 -9.96 14.25
N VAL A 612 24.48 -9.85 15.55
CA VAL A 612 23.67 -8.74 16.07
C VAL A 612 24.34 -7.38 15.80
N ASN A 613 25.65 -7.27 16.02
CA ASN A 613 26.41 -6.06 15.73
C ASN A 613 26.43 -5.70 14.23
N GLU A 614 26.56 -6.69 13.34
CA GLU A 614 26.54 -6.46 11.88
C GLU A 614 25.16 -6.04 11.39
N THR A 615 24.11 -6.69 11.89
CA THR A 615 22.71 -6.33 11.59
C THR A 615 22.38 -4.92 12.06
N LEU A 616 22.77 -4.55 13.29
CA LEU A 616 22.58 -3.20 13.84
C LEU A 616 23.27 -2.13 13.00
N LYS A 617 24.52 -2.35 12.60
CA LYS A 617 25.27 -1.41 11.74
C LYS A 617 24.57 -1.18 10.40
N THR A 618 23.98 -2.23 9.84
CA THR A 618 23.32 -2.16 8.53
C THR A 618 22.00 -1.37 8.59
N HIS A 619 21.27 -1.43 9.70
CA HIS A 619 19.92 -0.85 9.81
C HIS A 619 19.84 0.47 10.60
N ALA A 620 20.91 0.89 11.29
CA ALA A 620 20.89 2.01 12.23
C ALA A 620 20.30 3.32 11.66
N GLU A 621 20.67 3.69 10.43
CA GLU A 621 20.16 4.91 9.79
C GLU A 621 18.65 4.83 9.50
N ALA A 622 18.19 3.71 8.96
CA ALA A 622 16.78 3.49 8.65
C ALA A 622 15.90 3.45 9.92
N LEU A 623 16.39 2.82 10.98
CA LEU A 623 15.74 2.79 12.30
C LEU A 623 15.60 4.20 12.88
N TRP A 624 16.65 5.02 12.80
CA TRP A 624 16.61 6.41 13.29
C TRP A 624 15.63 7.27 12.50
N ALA A 625 15.64 7.18 11.17
CA ALA A 625 14.69 7.89 10.33
C ALA A 625 13.23 7.50 10.63
N ALA A 626 12.97 6.21 10.89
CA ALA A 626 11.66 5.73 11.32
C ALA A 626 11.23 6.31 12.67
N TRP A 627 12.14 6.41 13.64
CA TRP A 627 11.86 7.03 14.94
C TRP A 627 11.46 8.49 14.82
N GLU A 628 12.21 9.28 14.05
CA GLU A 628 11.92 10.70 13.85
C GLU A 628 10.53 10.90 13.23
N ARG A 629 10.16 10.06 12.25
CA ARG A 629 8.86 10.12 11.57
C ARG A 629 7.70 9.68 12.45
N LEU A 630 7.84 8.57 13.18
CA LEU A 630 6.79 8.05 14.06
C LEU A 630 6.63 8.87 15.36
N SER A 631 7.67 9.60 15.76
CA SER A 631 7.65 10.46 16.95
C SER A 631 7.29 11.92 16.65
N ALA A 632 7.05 12.27 15.39
CA ALA A 632 6.55 13.60 15.04
C ALA A 632 5.21 13.88 15.75
N THR A 633 4.99 15.12 16.18
CA THR A 633 3.75 15.54 16.82
C THR A 633 2.57 15.28 15.87
N GLY A 634 1.59 14.48 16.31
CA GLY A 634 0.46 14.10 15.47
C GLY A 634 0.80 13.07 14.38
N ALA A 635 1.90 12.31 14.47
CA ALA A 635 2.27 11.30 13.46
C ALA A 635 1.13 10.32 13.12
N ALA A 636 0.34 9.96 14.13
CA ALA A 636 -0.79 9.07 13.99
C ALA A 636 -2.02 9.72 13.32
N ASP A 637 -1.97 11.02 12.99
CA ASP A 637 -2.91 11.72 12.13
C ASP A 637 -2.27 12.07 10.77
N THR A 638 -0.99 12.45 10.75
CA THR A 638 -0.30 12.97 9.55
C THR A 638 0.19 11.91 8.58
N LEU A 639 0.55 10.71 9.05
CA LEU A 639 0.90 9.59 8.17
C LEU A 639 -0.33 9.14 7.34
N ILE A 640 -0.10 8.47 6.23
CA ILE A 640 -1.17 8.01 5.34
C ILE A 640 -1.35 6.51 5.57
N ASP A 641 -2.60 6.09 5.75
CA ASP A 641 -3.00 4.69 5.71
C ASP A 641 -3.42 4.35 4.28
N ASN A 642 -2.57 3.59 3.58
CA ASN A 642 -2.80 3.17 2.20
C ASN A 642 -3.59 1.85 2.10
N THR A 643 -4.16 1.37 3.21
CA THR A 643 -4.92 0.11 3.26
C THR A 643 -6.07 0.11 2.26
N ASP A 644 -6.12 -0.90 1.38
CA ASP A 644 -7.18 -1.06 0.39
C ASP A 644 -8.40 -1.80 0.99
N TRP A 645 -9.23 -1.05 1.69
CA TRP A 645 -10.46 -1.56 2.28
C TRP A 645 -11.52 -1.96 1.24
N VAL A 646 -11.40 -1.55 -0.03
CA VAL A 646 -12.41 -1.84 -1.06
C VAL A 646 -12.45 -3.34 -1.37
N VAL A 647 -11.29 -4.01 -1.32
CA VAL A 647 -11.20 -5.46 -1.54
C VAL A 647 -12.08 -6.20 -0.53
N ALA A 648 -11.93 -5.93 0.77
CA ALA A 648 -12.73 -6.57 1.81
C ALA A 648 -14.21 -6.15 1.76
N LYS A 649 -14.50 -4.87 1.49
CA LYS A 649 -15.89 -4.38 1.34
C LYS A 649 -16.65 -5.09 0.21
N SER A 650 -15.97 -5.39 -0.90
CA SER A 650 -16.58 -6.04 -2.06
C SER A 650 -17.06 -7.47 -1.78
N MET A 651 -16.55 -8.09 -0.72
CA MET A 651 -16.93 -9.44 -0.30
C MET A 651 -18.21 -9.45 0.53
N VAL A 652 -18.50 -8.36 1.24
CA VAL A 652 -19.66 -8.24 2.11
C VAL A 652 -20.91 -7.88 1.30
N LEU A 653 -21.95 -8.70 1.41
CA LEU A 653 -23.22 -8.46 0.74
C LEU A 653 -23.94 -7.27 1.39
N GLY A 654 -24.20 -6.25 0.58
CA GLY A 654 -24.99 -5.07 0.91
C GLY A 654 -24.65 -3.92 -0.02
N ASN A 655 -25.17 -2.72 0.28
CA ASN A 655 -24.69 -1.50 -0.37
C ASN A 655 -23.27 -1.19 0.14
N ILE A 656 -22.28 -1.21 -0.76
CA ILE A 656 -20.86 -0.99 -0.43
C ILE A 656 -20.57 0.37 0.22
N HIS A 657 -21.47 1.34 0.03
CA HIS A 657 -21.40 2.67 0.62
C HIS A 657 -22.16 2.79 1.95
N SER A 658 -22.86 1.74 2.40
CA SER A 658 -23.62 1.75 3.65
C SER A 658 -22.73 1.61 4.89
N THR A 659 -23.18 2.20 5.99
CA THR A 659 -22.55 2.06 7.31
C THR A 659 -22.56 0.61 7.79
N THR A 660 -23.59 -0.17 7.45
CA THR A 660 -23.70 -1.59 7.80
C THR A 660 -22.59 -2.41 7.14
N VAL A 661 -22.33 -2.20 5.84
CA VAL A 661 -21.23 -2.90 5.14
C VAL A 661 -19.87 -2.46 5.68
N GLN A 662 -19.70 -1.17 6.00
CA GLN A 662 -18.49 -0.68 6.66
C GLN A 662 -18.22 -1.43 7.99
N GLN A 663 -19.22 -1.51 8.88
CA GLN A 663 -19.11 -2.18 10.18
C GLN A 663 -18.85 -3.68 10.05
N LEU A 664 -19.52 -4.35 9.11
CA LEU A 664 -19.27 -5.76 8.83
C LEU A 664 -17.88 -6.00 8.26
N THR A 665 -17.37 -5.08 7.43
CA THR A 665 -16.01 -5.18 6.88
C THR A 665 -14.95 -4.99 7.97
N GLU A 666 -15.13 -4.00 8.84
CA GLU A 666 -14.27 -3.79 10.02
C GLU A 666 -14.30 -5.00 10.97
N SER A 667 -15.43 -5.69 11.03
CA SER A 667 -15.59 -6.93 11.82
C SER A 667 -14.98 -8.15 11.12
N LEU A 668 -14.97 -8.19 9.78
CA LEU A 668 -14.38 -9.27 8.98
C LEU A 668 -12.85 -9.22 9.01
N VAL A 669 -12.27 -8.03 8.88
CA VAL A 669 -10.82 -7.83 8.83
C VAL A 669 -10.34 -7.24 10.16
N SER A 670 -9.77 -8.10 10.99
CA SER A 670 -9.13 -7.69 12.25
C SER A 670 -7.79 -7.01 11.99
N VAL A 671 -7.75 -5.68 12.21
CA VAL A 671 -6.53 -4.86 12.18
C VAL A 671 -6.43 -4.03 13.45
N PRO A 672 -5.25 -3.93 14.10
CA PRO A 672 -5.08 -3.06 15.25
C PRO A 672 -5.31 -1.58 14.91
N SER A 673 -5.79 -0.80 15.86
CA SER A 673 -6.00 0.64 15.64
C SER A 673 -4.70 1.38 15.29
N ARG A 674 -4.81 2.46 14.50
CA ARG A 674 -3.67 3.27 14.08
C ARG A 674 -2.84 3.80 15.27
N MET A 675 -3.50 4.20 16.35
CA MET A 675 -2.83 4.65 17.58
C MET A 675 -2.02 3.53 18.22
N TRP A 676 -2.60 2.33 18.31
CA TRP A 676 -1.92 1.17 18.85
C TRP A 676 -0.70 0.80 17.99
N GLN A 677 -0.85 0.82 16.68
CA GLN A 677 0.22 0.52 15.73
C GLN A 677 1.41 1.48 15.88
N VAL A 678 1.16 2.80 15.90
CA VAL A 678 2.21 3.81 16.10
C VAL A 678 2.89 3.64 17.45
N ARG A 679 2.12 3.41 18.51
CA ARG A 679 2.66 3.17 19.87
C ARG A 679 3.56 1.93 19.91
N ARG A 680 3.10 0.80 19.36
CA ARG A 680 3.89 -0.44 19.29
C ARG A 680 5.18 -0.25 18.52
N SER A 681 5.15 0.41 17.37
CA SER A 681 6.36 0.66 16.58
C SER A 681 7.36 1.55 17.32
N ARG A 682 6.89 2.56 18.07
CA ARG A 682 7.75 3.37 18.94
C ARG A 682 8.36 2.56 20.09
N GLN A 683 7.56 1.72 20.77
CA GLN A 683 8.06 0.83 21.82
C GLN A 683 9.12 -0.14 21.30
N LEU A 684 8.89 -0.69 20.10
CA LEU A 684 9.84 -1.57 19.42
C LEU A 684 11.14 -0.83 19.10
N LEU A 685 11.07 0.34 18.44
CA LEU A 685 12.24 1.16 18.11
C LEU A 685 13.04 1.57 19.35
N ALA A 686 12.37 2.03 20.42
CA ALA A 686 13.04 2.39 21.67
C ALA A 686 13.80 1.20 22.27
N SER A 687 13.21 0.00 22.22
CA SER A 687 13.84 -1.23 22.70
C SER A 687 15.03 -1.65 21.81
N ILE A 688 14.92 -1.46 20.50
CA ILE A 688 16.03 -1.70 19.55
C ILE A 688 17.19 -0.73 19.80
N PHE A 689 16.93 0.56 20.05
CA PHE A 689 18.01 1.52 20.36
C PHE A 689 18.71 1.21 21.67
N LEU A 690 18.00 0.71 22.67
CA LEU A 690 18.63 0.24 23.90
C LEU A 690 19.56 -0.96 23.64
N LEU A 691 19.13 -1.90 22.79
CA LEU A 691 19.97 -3.01 22.33
C LEU A 691 21.19 -2.51 21.53
N HIS A 692 20.99 -1.55 20.65
CA HIS A 692 22.07 -0.91 19.89
C HIS A 692 23.13 -0.33 20.82
N ASP A 693 22.72 0.45 21.82
CA ASP A 693 23.66 1.14 22.70
C ASP A 693 24.43 0.17 23.59
N MET A 694 23.76 -0.88 24.07
CA MET A 694 24.41 -2.01 24.74
C MET A 694 25.50 -2.63 23.86
N ALA A 695 25.18 -2.89 22.60
CA ALA A 695 26.10 -3.43 21.62
C ALA A 695 27.31 -2.49 21.38
N ALA A 696 27.06 -1.20 21.18
CA ALA A 696 28.08 -0.18 20.96
C ALA A 696 29.03 -0.04 22.16
N VAL A 697 28.50 -0.04 23.39
CA VAL A 697 29.30 0.00 24.62
C VAL A 697 30.15 -1.27 24.75
N SER A 698 29.58 -2.45 24.46
CA SER A 698 30.34 -3.71 24.50
C SER A 698 31.54 -3.68 23.53
N ALA A 699 31.31 -3.22 22.29
CA ALA A 699 32.33 -3.13 21.26
C ALA A 699 33.43 -2.12 21.64
N HIS A 700 33.05 -0.98 22.20
CA HIS A 700 34.00 0.03 22.71
C HIS A 700 34.89 -0.54 23.83
N ARG A 701 34.30 -1.27 24.81
CA ARG A 701 35.07 -1.90 25.89
C ARG A 701 36.02 -2.99 25.38
N HIS A 702 35.58 -3.79 24.41
CA HIS A 702 36.44 -4.79 23.77
C HIS A 702 37.62 -4.15 23.04
N ALA A 703 37.40 -3.08 22.28
CA ALA A 703 38.45 -2.33 21.60
C ALA A 703 39.44 -1.69 22.59
N ALA A 704 38.95 -1.05 23.65
CA ALA A 704 39.79 -0.47 24.71
C ALA A 704 40.61 -1.55 25.45
N GLY A 705 40.01 -2.71 25.72
CA GLY A 705 40.68 -3.86 26.33
C GLY A 705 41.81 -4.43 25.46
N GLN A 706 41.58 -4.58 24.15
CA GLN A 706 42.58 -5.03 23.19
C GLN A 706 43.73 -4.03 23.03
N ALA A 707 43.44 -2.72 22.99
CA ALA A 707 44.46 -1.67 22.98
C ALA A 707 45.33 -1.68 24.26
N SER A 708 44.75 -1.98 25.42
CA SER A 708 45.52 -2.13 26.67
C SER A 708 46.41 -3.39 26.67
N ARG A 709 45.96 -4.49 26.06
CA ARG A 709 46.71 -5.75 25.95
C ARG A 709 47.85 -5.66 24.95
N SER A 710 47.68 -4.96 23.82
CA SER A 710 48.77 -4.74 22.85
C SER A 710 49.88 -3.84 23.42
N ARG A 711 49.55 -2.90 24.32
CA ARG A 711 50.52 -2.10 25.09
C ARG A 711 51.31 -2.93 26.11
N LYS A 712 50.72 -3.95 26.73
CA LYS A 712 51.43 -4.86 27.67
C LYS A 712 52.36 -5.87 26.98
N GLY A 713 52.23 -6.07 25.67
CA GLY A 713 53.07 -6.99 24.89
C GLY A 713 54.34 -6.38 24.27
N LYS A 714 54.52 -5.05 24.32
CA LYS A 714 55.73 -4.37 23.84
C LYS A 714 56.46 -3.70 25.00
N ASN A 715 57.55 -4.30 25.46
CA ASN A 715 58.45 -3.66 26.41
C ASN A 715 59.12 -2.43 25.79
N SER A 716 58.92 -1.28 26.45
CA SER A 716 59.78 -0.11 26.58
C SER A 716 60.57 0.37 25.35
N HIS A 717 60.12 1.46 24.71
CA HIS A 717 60.95 2.66 24.54
C HIS A 717 60.08 3.91 24.44
N ALA A 718 60.52 4.96 25.12
CA ALA A 718 59.80 6.19 25.38
C ALA A 718 59.49 6.99 24.11
N GLY A 719 58.30 7.56 24.08
CA GLY A 719 57.85 8.54 23.09
C GLY A 719 56.47 9.03 23.47
N SER A 720 56.40 10.14 24.19
CA SER A 720 55.17 10.86 24.52
C SER A 720 54.53 11.37 23.22
N GLY A 721 53.54 10.64 22.72
CA GLY A 721 52.73 11.04 21.58
C GLY A 721 51.30 10.57 21.79
N ALA A 722 50.39 11.55 21.89
CA ALA A 722 48.92 11.49 21.90
C ALA A 722 48.26 10.17 22.30
N ALA A 723 47.54 10.18 23.43
CA ALA A 723 46.53 9.18 23.70
C ALA A 723 45.54 9.15 22.51
N SER A 724 45.57 8.07 21.72
CA SER A 724 44.45 7.75 20.84
C SER A 724 43.29 7.32 21.73
N THR A 725 42.53 8.30 22.24
CA THR A 725 41.20 8.06 22.77
C THR A 725 40.42 7.36 21.66
N ALA A 726 39.98 6.12 21.90
CA ALA A 726 38.99 5.53 21.02
C ALA A 726 37.80 6.51 20.98
N ASP A 727 37.35 6.88 19.78
CA ASP A 727 36.20 7.77 19.65
C ASP A 727 35.02 7.19 20.44
N ALA A 728 34.32 8.06 21.16
CA ALA A 728 33.18 7.66 21.98
C ALA A 728 32.11 6.96 21.10
N PRO A 729 31.49 5.88 21.57
CA PRO A 729 30.48 5.18 20.80
C PRO A 729 29.28 6.09 20.52
N VAL A 730 28.68 5.96 19.33
CA VAL A 730 27.43 6.65 19.00
C VAL A 730 26.30 5.98 19.77
N LEU A 731 25.66 6.73 20.66
CA LEU A 731 24.52 6.26 21.47
C LEU A 731 23.24 6.97 21.02
N TYR A 732 22.15 6.20 20.91
CA TYR A 732 20.85 6.71 20.48
C TYR A 732 19.90 6.99 21.65
N SER A 733 19.95 6.22 22.74
CA SER A 733 19.09 6.40 23.92
C SER A 733 19.15 7.82 24.51
N PRO A 734 20.33 8.48 24.61
CA PRO A 734 20.39 9.88 25.04
C PRO A 734 19.65 10.84 24.09
N ARG A 735 19.66 10.55 22.79
CA ARG A 735 18.95 11.34 21.77
C ARG A 735 17.43 11.16 21.83
N LEU A 736 16.95 10.00 22.32
CA LEU A 736 15.51 9.77 22.53
C LEU A 736 14.96 10.69 23.62
N VAL A 737 15.72 10.92 24.70
CA VAL A 737 15.30 11.75 25.84
C VAL A 737 15.20 13.23 25.48
N THR A 738 15.96 13.68 24.47
CA THR A 738 15.85 15.05 23.94
C THR A 738 14.61 15.26 23.06
N SER A 739 13.87 14.20 22.73
CA SER A 739 12.59 14.29 22.02
C SER A 739 11.47 14.76 22.96
N SER A 740 10.50 15.53 22.45
CA SER A 740 9.34 16.02 23.21
C SER A 740 8.33 14.92 23.61
N VAL A 741 8.70 13.66 23.46
CA VAL A 741 7.80 12.50 23.46
C VAL A 741 8.26 11.50 24.52
N SER A 742 7.34 11.07 25.39
CA SER A 742 7.62 10.04 26.40
C SER A 742 8.13 8.75 25.75
N VAL A 743 9.27 8.26 26.24
CA VAL A 743 9.91 7.02 25.78
C VAL A 743 9.31 5.86 26.56
N GLU A 744 8.57 5.00 25.86
CA GLU A 744 8.08 3.72 26.35
C GLU A 744 8.84 2.60 25.64
N TYR A 745 9.15 1.52 26.36
CA TYR A 745 9.76 0.32 25.81
C TYR A 745 8.72 -0.79 25.67
N LEU A 746 9.10 -1.90 25.01
CA LEU A 746 8.28 -3.10 24.99
C LEU A 746 8.07 -3.60 26.44
N PRO A 747 6.90 -4.18 26.77
CA PRO A 747 6.60 -4.62 28.14
C PRO A 747 7.67 -5.53 28.76
N ALA A 748 8.25 -6.47 28.01
CA ALA A 748 9.34 -7.32 28.49
C ALA A 748 10.68 -6.60 28.72
N VAL A 749 10.89 -5.43 28.11
CA VAL A 749 12.12 -4.63 28.18
C VAL A 749 11.99 -3.49 29.19
N GLN A 750 10.77 -2.98 29.40
CA GLN A 750 10.47 -1.85 30.27
C GLN A 750 11.05 -2.00 31.69
N PRO A 751 10.94 -3.15 32.39
CA PRO A 751 11.55 -3.35 33.71
C PRO A 751 13.08 -3.16 33.73
N LEU A 752 13.74 -3.50 32.62
CA LEU A 752 15.20 -3.46 32.51
C LEU A 752 15.72 -2.10 32.04
N ALA A 753 14.86 -1.24 31.51
CA ALA A 753 15.27 -0.03 30.80
C ALA A 753 16.03 0.98 31.67
N SER A 754 15.71 1.10 32.96
CA SER A 754 16.42 2.01 33.88
C SER A 754 17.84 1.52 34.17
N VAL A 755 17.99 0.22 34.43
CA VAL A 755 19.27 -0.44 34.74
C VAL A 755 20.19 -0.47 33.53
N LEU A 756 19.66 -0.85 32.37
CA LEU A 756 20.43 -0.91 31.13
C LEU A 756 20.88 0.49 30.70
N ARG A 757 20.04 1.51 30.84
CA ARG A 757 20.45 2.90 30.57
C ARG A 757 21.56 3.37 31.51
N ALA A 758 21.43 3.14 32.81
CA ALA A 758 22.49 3.51 33.77
C ALA A 758 23.84 2.84 33.44
N TYR A 759 23.82 1.58 33.00
CA TYR A 759 25.01 0.89 32.51
C TYR A 759 25.57 1.55 31.23
N VAL A 760 24.72 1.82 30.22
CA VAL A 760 25.09 2.46 28.95
C VAL A 760 25.67 3.85 29.16
N ASP A 761 25.01 4.70 29.96
CA ASP A 761 25.41 6.07 30.25
C ASP A 761 26.77 6.14 30.95
N SER A 762 27.11 5.11 31.73
CA SER A 762 28.44 4.96 32.35
C SER A 762 29.51 4.36 31.42
N LEU A 763 29.21 4.14 30.14
CA LEU A 763 30.06 3.40 29.18
C LEU A 763 30.51 2.03 29.71
N GLY A 764 29.66 1.42 30.54
CA GLY A 764 29.83 0.12 31.18
C GLY A 764 30.79 0.09 32.38
N GLU A 765 31.17 1.24 32.92
CA GLU A 765 32.00 1.32 34.14
C GLU A 765 31.20 0.95 35.40
N ALA A 766 29.98 1.49 35.53
CA ALA A 766 29.14 1.30 36.69
C ALA A 766 28.47 -0.09 36.69
N ALA A 767 28.33 -0.67 37.88
CA ALA A 767 27.43 -1.80 38.12
C ALA A 767 26.13 -1.23 38.70
N PRO A 768 25.07 -1.06 37.89
CA PRO A 768 23.82 -0.49 38.37
C PRO A 768 23.11 -1.41 39.38
N GLU A 769 22.29 -0.84 40.25
CA GLU A 769 21.45 -1.61 41.18
C GLU A 769 20.34 -2.33 40.40
N THR A 770 20.27 -3.66 40.53
CA THR A 770 19.44 -4.50 39.65
C THR A 770 18.28 -5.21 40.36
N ALA A 771 18.18 -5.09 41.69
CA ALA A 771 17.21 -5.85 42.49
C ALA A 771 15.76 -5.54 42.10
N ASN A 772 15.39 -4.25 42.03
CA ASN A 772 14.04 -3.82 41.67
C ASN A 772 13.68 -4.20 40.23
N ALA A 773 14.55 -3.92 39.27
CA ALA A 773 14.33 -4.27 37.86
C ALA A 773 14.17 -5.79 37.63
N SER A 774 14.93 -6.61 38.36
CA SER A 774 14.82 -8.07 38.28
C SER A 774 13.50 -8.56 38.89
N ALA A 775 13.06 -7.95 39.99
CA ALA A 775 11.76 -8.27 40.59
C ALA A 775 10.58 -7.85 39.69
N GLU A 776 10.66 -6.67 39.07
CA GLU A 776 9.67 -6.19 38.11
C GLU A 776 9.61 -7.08 36.86
N LEU A 777 10.76 -7.46 36.28
CA LEU A 777 10.82 -8.39 35.16
C LEU A 777 10.19 -9.73 35.53
N ARG A 778 10.56 -10.31 36.67
CA ARG A 778 9.98 -11.57 37.15
C ARG A 778 8.47 -11.46 37.34
N THR A 779 7.98 -10.33 37.84
CA THR A 779 6.55 -10.08 38.05
C THR A 779 5.80 -10.03 36.73
N TYR A 780 6.35 -9.31 35.74
CA TYR A 780 5.83 -9.29 34.38
C TYR A 780 5.83 -10.69 33.75
N LEU A 781 6.95 -11.40 33.80
CA LEU A 781 7.09 -12.76 33.26
C LEU A 781 6.08 -13.73 33.89
N LYS A 782 5.89 -13.70 35.22
CA LYS A 782 4.87 -14.51 35.90
C LYS A 782 3.45 -14.15 35.50
N SER A 783 3.19 -12.88 35.17
CA SER A 783 1.86 -12.46 34.71
C SER A 783 1.49 -13.10 33.35
N LEU A 784 2.47 -13.50 32.53
CA LEU A 784 2.24 -14.14 31.23
C LEU A 784 1.64 -15.55 31.36
N VAL A 785 1.94 -16.25 32.46
CA VAL A 785 1.48 -17.62 32.75
C VAL A 785 0.54 -17.67 33.95
N ALA A 786 0.03 -16.52 34.41
CA ALA A 786 -0.94 -16.47 35.48
C ALA A 786 -2.21 -17.27 35.10
N ASP A 787 -2.99 -17.70 36.09
CA ASP A 787 -4.28 -18.33 35.83
C ASP A 787 -5.34 -17.25 35.56
N SER A 788 -5.15 -16.50 34.48
CA SER A 788 -6.08 -15.50 33.97
C SER A 788 -6.71 -15.94 32.66
N GLU A 789 -7.91 -15.43 32.37
CA GLU A 789 -8.67 -15.75 31.16
C GLU A 789 -7.95 -15.39 29.85
N TYR A 790 -7.00 -14.46 29.89
CA TYR A 790 -6.31 -13.90 28.71
C TYR A 790 -4.86 -14.35 28.55
N SER A 791 -4.40 -15.29 29.39
CA SER A 791 -2.97 -15.60 29.54
C SER A 791 -2.33 -16.14 28.26
N ALA A 792 -3.06 -16.98 27.50
CA ALA A 792 -2.56 -17.49 26.21
C ALA A 792 -2.32 -16.37 25.20
N GLY A 793 -3.28 -15.45 25.03
CA GLY A 793 -3.13 -14.31 24.10
C GLY A 793 -2.03 -13.34 24.51
N ILE A 794 -1.90 -13.07 25.82
CA ILE A 794 -0.82 -12.23 26.37
C ILE A 794 0.54 -12.89 26.15
N PHE A 795 0.65 -14.21 26.35
CA PHE A 795 1.87 -14.96 26.09
C PHE A 795 2.23 -15.00 24.60
N GLU A 796 1.25 -15.22 23.71
CA GLU A 796 1.47 -15.18 22.26
C GLU A 796 1.99 -13.80 21.79
N ALA A 797 1.46 -12.71 22.35
CA ALA A 797 1.95 -11.35 22.08
C ALA A 797 3.35 -11.08 22.67
N PHE A 798 3.80 -11.88 23.64
CA PHE A 798 5.18 -11.86 24.15
C PHE A 798 6.14 -12.57 23.18
N LEU A 799 5.72 -13.68 22.55
CA LEU A 799 6.58 -14.45 21.65
C LEU A 799 7.16 -13.61 20.50
N TYR A 800 6.40 -12.66 19.95
CA TYR A 800 6.91 -11.73 18.95
C TYR A 800 6.29 -10.33 19.07
N PRO A 801 7.08 -9.24 19.13
CA PRO A 801 8.54 -9.17 18.97
C PRO A 801 9.32 -9.28 20.29
N GLN A 802 8.64 -9.31 21.44
CA GLN A 802 9.26 -9.04 22.75
C GLN A 802 10.33 -10.07 23.13
N ALA A 803 10.05 -11.35 22.90
CA ALA A 803 11.00 -12.42 23.19
C ALA A 803 12.27 -12.36 22.31
N CYS A 804 12.16 -12.04 21.01
CA CYS A 804 13.34 -11.88 20.15
C CYS A 804 14.22 -10.71 20.63
N ILE A 805 13.63 -9.57 21.01
CA ILE A 805 14.40 -8.42 21.55
C ILE A 805 15.02 -8.74 22.91
N LEU A 806 14.26 -9.38 23.81
CA LEU A 806 14.76 -9.76 25.13
C LEU A 806 15.92 -10.76 25.02
N SER A 807 15.81 -11.78 24.17
CA SER A 807 16.91 -12.73 23.93
C SER A 807 18.17 -12.03 23.41
N ALA A 808 18.01 -11.12 22.43
CA ALA A 808 19.13 -10.34 21.91
C ALA A 808 19.78 -9.44 22.98
N LEU A 809 18.98 -8.84 23.88
CA LEU A 809 19.49 -8.07 25.01
C LEU A 809 20.30 -8.94 25.98
N LEU A 810 19.80 -10.12 26.34
CA LEU A 810 20.51 -11.06 27.20
C LEU A 810 21.83 -11.50 26.57
N ARG A 811 21.85 -11.72 25.24
CA ARG A 811 23.06 -12.06 24.49
C ARG A 811 24.11 -10.96 24.51
N MET A 812 23.70 -9.69 24.44
CA MET A 812 24.60 -8.53 24.43
C MET A 812 24.99 -8.06 25.85
N ALA A 813 24.26 -8.45 26.88
CA ALA A 813 24.48 -8.02 28.25
C ALA A 813 25.75 -8.65 28.88
N PRO A 814 26.60 -7.86 29.57
CA PRO A 814 27.78 -8.39 30.26
C PRO A 814 27.41 -9.14 31.55
N ALA A 815 27.51 -10.47 31.51
CA ALA A 815 27.23 -11.33 32.67
C ALA A 815 28.06 -11.01 33.94
N ALA A 816 29.20 -10.31 33.80
CA ALA A 816 30.04 -9.89 34.93
C ALA A 816 29.46 -8.70 35.73
N LYS A 817 28.57 -7.92 35.13
CA LYS A 817 28.04 -6.66 35.71
C LYS A 817 26.52 -6.67 35.88
N LEU A 818 25.82 -7.54 35.15
CA LEU A 818 24.37 -7.65 35.16
C LEU A 818 23.94 -9.10 35.48
N PRO A 819 22.78 -9.32 36.12
CA PRO A 819 22.30 -10.65 36.53
C PRO A 819 21.68 -11.43 35.35
N VAL A 820 22.42 -11.53 34.24
CA VAL A 820 21.97 -12.18 32.99
C VAL A 820 21.55 -13.63 33.22
N LYS A 821 22.29 -14.37 34.05
CA LYS A 821 21.96 -15.76 34.41
C LYS A 821 20.60 -15.89 35.10
N GLN A 822 20.28 -14.94 35.98
CA GLN A 822 18.99 -14.92 36.68
C GLN A 822 17.86 -14.56 35.72
N TRP A 823 18.03 -13.52 34.91
CA TRP A 823 17.02 -13.13 33.92
C TRP A 823 16.76 -14.24 32.89
N ALA A 824 17.81 -14.92 32.42
CA ALA A 824 17.68 -16.06 31.51
C ALA A 824 16.96 -17.25 32.17
N ALA A 825 17.24 -17.53 33.45
CA ALA A 825 16.55 -18.58 34.19
C ALA A 825 15.06 -18.26 34.36
N ASP A 826 14.73 -17.02 34.72
CA ASP A 826 13.33 -16.56 34.89
C ASP A 826 12.54 -16.68 33.58
N VAL A 827 13.12 -16.27 32.43
CA VAL A 827 12.46 -16.43 31.13
C VAL A 827 12.27 -17.91 30.78
N ARG A 828 13.30 -18.73 31.02
CA ARG A 828 13.24 -20.17 30.73
C ARG A 828 12.16 -20.88 31.55
N GLU A 829 12.01 -20.54 32.83
CA GLU A 829 10.95 -21.08 33.70
C GLU A 829 9.55 -20.81 33.11
N ILE A 830 9.30 -19.57 32.66
CA ILE A 830 8.02 -19.21 32.04
C ILE A 830 7.78 -19.94 30.72
N LEU A 831 8.82 -20.10 29.89
CA LEU A 831 8.72 -20.85 28.65
C LEU A 831 8.42 -22.34 28.89
N GLU A 832 8.98 -22.93 29.95
CA GLU A 832 8.72 -24.31 30.37
C GLU A 832 7.27 -24.51 30.80
N GLU A 833 6.76 -23.60 31.63
CA GLU A 833 5.37 -23.60 32.09
C GLU A 833 4.40 -23.43 30.92
N ALA A 834 4.63 -22.44 30.04
CA ALA A 834 3.78 -22.20 28.88
C ALA A 834 3.77 -23.40 27.91
N GLN A 835 4.94 -24.01 27.64
CA GLN A 835 5.02 -25.20 26.81
C GLN A 835 4.19 -26.35 27.38
N HIS A 836 4.32 -26.60 28.69
CA HIS A 836 3.53 -27.64 29.36
C HIS A 836 2.01 -27.39 29.24
N ARG A 837 1.57 -26.13 29.36
CA ARG A 837 0.16 -25.75 29.22
C ARG A 837 -0.39 -25.98 27.81
N TYR A 838 0.38 -25.69 26.76
CA TYR A 838 -0.02 -25.98 25.38
C TYR A 838 -0.02 -27.48 25.08
N GLU A 839 1.04 -28.21 25.47
CA GLU A 839 1.14 -29.66 25.26
C GLU A 839 0.03 -30.43 26.00
N SER A 840 -0.36 -29.95 27.18
CA SER A 840 -1.45 -30.51 27.99
C SER A 840 -2.84 -30.02 27.58
N ARG A 841 -2.95 -29.18 26.54
CA ARG A 841 -4.21 -28.55 26.07
C ARG A 841 -4.96 -27.75 27.15
N LEU A 842 -4.24 -27.23 28.15
CA LEU A 842 -4.80 -26.33 29.17
C LEU A 842 -5.04 -24.93 28.59
N TRP A 843 -4.26 -24.54 27.59
CA TRP A 843 -4.41 -23.30 26.83
C TRP A 843 -4.97 -23.56 25.43
N SER A 844 -5.86 -22.67 25.01
CA SER A 844 -6.38 -22.62 23.64
C SER A 844 -5.64 -21.53 22.85
N THR A 845 -5.32 -21.81 21.60
CA THR A 845 -4.78 -20.82 20.65
C THR A 845 -5.88 -20.11 19.86
N LEU A 846 -7.16 -20.39 20.17
CA LEU A 846 -8.30 -19.83 19.48
C LEU A 846 -8.64 -18.45 20.02
N ALA A 847 -9.01 -17.57 19.11
CA ALA A 847 -9.41 -16.19 19.32
C ALA A 847 -8.37 -15.34 20.08
N THR A 848 -7.10 -15.73 20.01
CA THR A 848 -5.96 -14.90 20.43
C THR A 848 -5.55 -14.00 19.26
N THR A 849 -6.00 -12.74 19.27
CA THR A 849 -5.70 -11.77 18.20
C THR A 849 -4.74 -10.69 18.68
N VAL A 850 -3.84 -10.27 17.79
CA VAL A 850 -2.83 -9.24 18.10
C VAL A 850 -3.48 -7.86 18.13
N GLY A 851 -3.32 -7.13 19.23
CA GLY A 851 -3.68 -5.70 19.31
C GLY A 851 -5.17 -5.39 19.38
N GLN A 852 -6.04 -6.38 19.56
CA GLN A 852 -7.47 -6.17 19.83
C GLN A 852 -7.77 -6.12 21.33
N THR A 853 -8.67 -5.21 21.71
CA THR A 853 -9.27 -5.11 23.04
C THR A 853 -10.74 -4.74 22.90
N PRO A 854 -11.67 -5.43 23.58
CA PRO A 854 -11.45 -6.56 24.51
C PRO A 854 -11.24 -7.90 23.77
N ALA A 855 -10.41 -8.77 24.34
CA ALA A 855 -10.32 -10.17 23.91
C ALA A 855 -11.59 -10.93 24.37
N PRO A 856 -12.03 -11.97 23.64
CA PRO A 856 -13.20 -12.77 24.02
C PRO A 856 -12.99 -13.44 25.38
N SER A 857 -14.07 -13.63 26.15
CA SER A 857 -14.00 -14.29 27.46
C SER A 857 -13.61 -15.76 27.34
N ALA A 858 -13.02 -16.33 28.39
CA ALA A 858 -12.59 -17.72 28.39
C ALA A 858 -13.76 -18.71 28.16
N ASP A 859 -14.97 -18.37 28.62
CA ASP A 859 -16.16 -19.19 28.41
C ASP A 859 -16.58 -19.23 26.93
N VAL A 860 -16.47 -18.10 26.22
CA VAL A 860 -16.75 -18.05 24.77
C VAL A 860 -15.75 -18.90 24.01
N VAL A 861 -14.46 -18.83 24.36
CA VAL A 861 -13.40 -19.64 23.72
C VAL A 861 -13.57 -21.13 24.00
N ARG A 862 -13.92 -21.52 25.23
CA ARG A 862 -14.18 -22.92 25.60
C ARG A 862 -15.37 -23.53 24.88
N ASN A 863 -16.35 -22.72 24.52
CA ASN A 863 -17.53 -23.15 23.77
C ASN A 863 -17.27 -23.34 22.27
N ILE A 864 -16.07 -23.01 21.76
CA ILE A 864 -15.70 -23.28 20.38
C ILE A 864 -15.39 -24.78 20.22
N THR A 865 -16.30 -25.50 19.56
CA THR A 865 -16.14 -26.92 19.26
C THR A 865 -15.60 -27.12 17.86
N LEU A 866 -14.46 -27.81 17.74
CA LEU A 866 -13.88 -28.20 16.46
C LEU A 866 -14.12 -29.69 16.21
N ALA A 867 -14.65 -30.04 15.05
CA ALA A 867 -14.80 -31.44 14.67
C ALA A 867 -13.40 -32.07 14.42
N PRO A 868 -13.19 -33.34 14.81
CA PRO A 868 -11.94 -34.03 14.51
C PRO A 868 -11.65 -34.00 13.00
N ASP A 869 -10.40 -33.73 12.64
CA ASP A 869 -9.91 -33.65 11.25
C ASP A 869 -10.57 -32.57 10.36
N SER A 870 -11.37 -31.67 10.94
CA SER A 870 -11.92 -30.53 10.21
C SER A 870 -10.81 -29.60 9.70
N PHE A 871 -11.14 -28.76 8.73
CA PHE A 871 -10.17 -27.83 8.16
C PHE A 871 -9.67 -26.84 9.21
N THR A 872 -10.59 -26.33 10.04
CA THR A 872 -10.28 -25.46 11.17
C THR A 872 -9.41 -26.16 12.22
N ALA A 873 -9.70 -27.43 12.54
CA ALA A 873 -8.89 -28.20 13.49
C ALA A 873 -7.44 -28.40 13.02
N LYS A 874 -7.20 -28.53 11.72
CA LYS A 874 -5.85 -28.63 11.15
C LYS A 874 -5.07 -27.32 11.31
N LEU A 875 -5.71 -26.18 11.05
CA LEU A 875 -5.08 -24.86 11.22
C LEU A 875 -4.75 -24.56 12.68
N GLU A 876 -5.60 -24.98 13.61
CA GLU A 876 -5.34 -24.90 15.06
C GLU A 876 -4.12 -25.74 15.45
N ALA A 877 -4.07 -27.00 15.01
CA ALA A 877 -2.93 -27.89 15.25
C ALA A 877 -1.62 -27.32 14.67
N GLU A 878 -1.65 -26.73 13.47
CA GLU A 878 -0.50 -26.05 12.86
C GLU A 878 -0.03 -24.84 13.67
N LYS A 879 -0.94 -24.05 14.25
CA LYS A 879 -0.57 -22.93 15.14
C LYS A 879 0.06 -23.44 16.42
N VAL A 880 -0.53 -24.46 17.07
CA VAL A 880 0.05 -25.08 18.27
C VAL A 880 1.45 -25.63 17.98
N HIS A 881 1.63 -26.32 16.86
CA HIS A 881 2.93 -26.85 16.44
C HIS A 881 3.97 -25.74 16.28
N ARG A 882 3.60 -24.63 15.64
CA ARG A 882 4.46 -23.43 15.51
C ARG A 882 4.85 -22.88 16.88
N ILE A 883 3.88 -22.64 17.77
CA ILE A 883 4.13 -22.10 19.11
C ILE A 883 5.11 -22.98 19.89
N VAL A 884 4.84 -24.29 19.97
CA VAL A 884 5.70 -25.24 20.69
C VAL A 884 7.10 -25.29 20.08
N GLY A 885 7.21 -25.25 18.75
CA GLY A 885 8.48 -25.17 18.04
C GLY A 885 9.28 -23.90 18.38
N TYR A 886 8.64 -22.73 18.34
CA TYR A 886 9.28 -21.46 18.69
C TYR A 886 9.70 -21.41 20.15
N VAL A 887 8.83 -21.85 21.07
CA VAL A 887 9.14 -21.92 22.50
C VAL A 887 10.34 -22.84 22.75
N SER A 888 10.37 -24.01 22.11
CA SER A 888 11.49 -24.95 22.23
C SER A 888 12.81 -24.37 21.70
N SER A 889 12.77 -23.69 20.56
CA SER A 889 13.94 -23.00 19.99
C SER A 889 14.45 -21.89 20.91
N LEU A 890 13.55 -21.04 21.42
CA LEU A 890 13.89 -19.96 22.32
C LEU A 890 14.44 -20.47 23.66
N ARG A 891 13.90 -21.57 24.20
CA ARG A 891 14.44 -22.25 25.40
C ARG A 891 15.87 -22.74 25.17
N ALA A 892 16.17 -23.27 23.98
CA ALA A 892 17.51 -23.74 23.65
C ALA A 892 18.51 -22.58 23.55
N ASP A 893 18.14 -21.48 22.88
CA ASP A 893 18.95 -20.25 22.80
C ASP A 893 19.19 -19.66 24.20
N ILE A 894 18.13 -19.45 24.98
CA ILE A 894 18.22 -18.86 26.32
C ILE A 894 18.99 -19.78 27.29
N GLY A 895 18.83 -21.10 27.16
CA GLY A 895 19.53 -22.09 27.97
C GLY A 895 21.06 -22.08 27.81
N ALA A 896 21.59 -21.46 26.74
CA ALA A 896 23.02 -21.23 26.60
C ALA A 896 23.55 -20.20 27.60
N TYR A 897 22.76 -19.22 28.04
CA TYR A 897 23.19 -18.18 28.99
C TYR A 897 23.04 -18.57 30.46
N VAL A 898 22.22 -19.58 30.76
CA VAL A 898 22.06 -20.14 32.11
C VAL A 898 23.27 -20.99 32.50
N ARG A 899 23.84 -21.72 31.53
CA ARG A 899 25.10 -22.46 31.65
C ARG A 899 26.25 -21.46 31.76
#